data_AF-A0A7J2JPG1-F1
#
_entry.id   AF-A0A7J2JPG1-F1
#
_cell.length_a   1.000
_cell.length_b   1.000
_cell.length_c   1.000
_cell.angle_alpha   90.00
_cell.angle_beta   90.00
_cell.angle_gamma   90.00
#
_symmetry.space_group_name_H-M   'P 1'
#
loop_
_entity.id
_entity.type
_entity.pdbx_description
1 polymer ?
#
loop_
_entity_poly.entity_id
_entity_poly.type
_entity_poly.pdbx_seq_one_letter_code
_entity_poly.pdbx_strand_id
1 'polypeptide(L)'
;MNYSRVKAEDKSDSRTRRPSGFLWIMALFSPWIIYWITSGLGLAWGAPVALLISLLNYLYGRTLKLKTSGLMRIFSVAYFLAATLATFFLSTDIFMEHGGLLSYLTLFAMAALSIIMRDPFTFEVSMLDYPETYWEMEEFLRINLKIAEMWSAIFLVSGVLELLPFPWSILSYVLTIGGSIASVLIPVKEIEREFRSKVPSYAKWKPKGREVVIVGSGIGGLAAGSLLAKRGYKVTVLEQHYEVGGYCSSFRRKGFKFDVGVEAISGLGPRGPVRFLLEELGYDPGELFVRTDEAYLIGGEWFHIPDDYERFVEALIERFPEEAENLRRFLDLVREAYHELYAEVDLYGAPLPESLLYEVLGPNYLLKFPEMKPNFLRYMAEGRTVKDLLDRYFSDEKLKSLLSILTAYLGTSPEKTPALSMLPIFGYYLHGRRYPKGGSQALSNLLAEYIRSHGGEVLLRRKVERIVVERGRVRGVVANGEFLEAPIVIMNAHVLHLPDLVGEENLPEWYTSHIRSLRPSVTAFTVYLGVDIDLSSYPSAIFHADAEIGVVITSNMDPEMAPPGHSSLVLIRLLPPEEYDSFGERGTEEYRRKKEEMTKEMISRAEEVIPGLSDHIVWVEAATPKTFERFTLNPNGAIYGLDQSIDAPERPYFKTPIEGLYLAGDSTFPGGGIEAVVISGIIAANDISGWPKRS
;
A
#
# COMPACT_ATOMS: atom_id res chain seq x y z
N MET A 1 28.89 14.43 -8.87
CA MET A 1 29.94 13.62 -9.53
C MET A 1 29.31 12.91 -10.73
N ASN A 2 29.97 12.96 -11.89
CA ASN A 2 29.49 12.45 -13.18
C ASN A 2 29.28 10.93 -13.16
N TYR A 3 28.03 10.47 -13.24
CA TYR A 3 27.70 9.07 -13.53
C TYR A 3 27.76 8.84 -15.05
N SER A 4 28.93 8.40 -15.49
CA SER A 4 29.17 7.86 -16.83
C SER A 4 28.42 6.55 -17.03
N ARG A 5 27.65 6.51 -18.12
CA ARG A 5 27.06 5.35 -18.80
C ARG A 5 27.84 4.04 -18.56
N VAL A 6 27.35 3.20 -17.67
CA VAL A 6 27.57 1.75 -17.76
C VAL A 6 26.42 1.21 -18.59
N LYS A 7 26.72 0.85 -19.84
CA LYS A 7 25.86 -0.03 -20.63
C LYS A 7 25.75 -1.33 -19.84
N ALA A 8 24.61 -1.55 -19.19
CA ALA A 8 24.21 -2.89 -18.83
C ALA A 8 24.13 -3.69 -20.13
N GLU A 9 25.00 -4.69 -20.26
CA GLU A 9 24.73 -5.82 -21.12
C GLU A 9 23.47 -6.47 -20.58
N ASP A 10 22.35 -6.03 -21.16
CA ASP A 10 21.07 -6.69 -21.14
C ASP A 10 21.34 -8.13 -21.60
N LYS A 11 21.42 -9.06 -20.63
CA LYS A 11 21.32 -10.49 -20.92
C LYS A 11 19.93 -10.67 -21.46
N SER A 12 19.85 -10.52 -22.77
CA SER A 12 18.69 -10.70 -23.61
C SER A 12 18.11 -12.06 -23.31
N ASP A 13 17.13 -12.07 -22.41
CA ASP A 13 16.11 -13.08 -22.40
C ASP A 13 15.54 -13.14 -23.82
N SER A 14 15.46 -14.34 -24.36
CA SER A 14 15.10 -14.61 -25.74
C SER A 14 13.66 -14.17 -25.98
N ARG A 15 13.44 -12.87 -26.19
CA ARG A 15 12.22 -12.32 -26.78
C ARG A 15 12.20 -12.80 -28.22
N THR A 16 11.68 -14.01 -28.44
CA THR A 16 10.89 -14.26 -29.63
C THR A 16 9.96 -13.05 -29.76
N ARG A 17 10.09 -12.27 -30.84
CA ARG A 17 9.28 -11.08 -31.09
C ARG A 17 7.82 -11.52 -31.18
N ARG A 18 7.13 -11.60 -30.04
CA ARG A 18 5.68 -11.79 -29.98
C ARG A 18 5.06 -10.61 -30.73
N PRO A 19 4.06 -10.84 -31.60
CA PRO A 19 3.39 -9.75 -32.28
C PRO A 19 2.60 -8.94 -31.25
N SER A 20 2.37 -7.66 -31.52
CA SER A 20 1.40 -6.90 -30.72
C SER A 20 0.02 -7.56 -30.83
N GLY A 21 -0.79 -7.43 -29.78
CA GLY A 21 -2.18 -7.88 -29.79
C GLY A 21 -2.95 -7.29 -30.97
N PHE A 22 -2.70 -6.02 -31.32
CA PHE A 22 -3.27 -5.42 -32.54
C PHE A 22 -2.92 -6.17 -33.83
N LEU A 23 -1.65 -6.54 -34.04
CA LEU A 23 -1.28 -7.33 -35.23
C LEU A 23 -1.89 -8.73 -35.18
N TRP A 24 -2.00 -9.30 -33.97
CA TRP A 24 -2.55 -10.63 -33.79
C TRP A 24 -4.06 -10.69 -34.05
N ILE A 25 -4.84 -9.73 -33.56
CA ILE A 25 -6.28 -9.65 -33.85
C ILE A 25 -6.54 -9.44 -35.35
N MET A 26 -5.72 -8.62 -36.03
CA MET A 26 -5.80 -8.45 -37.48
C MET A 26 -5.50 -9.77 -38.21
N ALA A 27 -4.49 -10.52 -37.76
CA ALA A 27 -4.19 -11.84 -38.31
C ALA A 27 -5.38 -12.80 -38.13
N LEU A 28 -5.96 -12.86 -36.92
CA LEU A 28 -7.11 -13.72 -36.60
C LEU A 28 -8.36 -13.41 -37.44
N PHE A 29 -8.62 -12.13 -37.75
CA PHE A 29 -9.78 -11.73 -38.57
C PHE A 29 -9.49 -11.73 -40.08
N SER A 30 -8.22 -11.75 -40.51
CA SER A 30 -7.88 -11.72 -41.94
C SER A 30 -8.53 -12.83 -42.81
N PRO A 31 -8.71 -14.09 -42.36
CA PRO A 31 -9.43 -15.11 -43.13
C PRO A 31 -10.87 -14.70 -43.42
N TRP A 32 -11.55 -14.13 -42.42
CA TRP A 32 -12.94 -13.68 -42.50
C TRP A 32 -13.09 -12.51 -43.46
N ILE A 33 -12.21 -11.52 -43.36
CA ILE A 33 -12.20 -10.35 -44.24
C ILE A 33 -11.96 -10.76 -45.69
N ILE A 34 -10.96 -11.61 -45.94
CA ILE A 34 -10.65 -12.11 -47.28
C ILE A 34 -11.83 -12.90 -47.84
N TYR A 35 -12.45 -13.75 -47.03
CA TYR A 35 -13.61 -14.52 -47.44
C TYR A 35 -14.81 -13.63 -47.78
N TRP A 36 -15.12 -12.61 -46.98
CA TRP A 36 -16.21 -11.69 -47.28
C TRP A 36 -15.99 -10.91 -48.58
N ILE A 37 -14.76 -10.43 -48.83
CA ILE A 37 -14.42 -9.72 -50.08
C ILE A 37 -14.54 -10.65 -51.28
N THR A 38 -13.97 -11.85 -51.20
CA THR A 38 -13.95 -12.81 -52.32
C THR A 38 -15.33 -13.41 -52.59
N SER A 39 -16.10 -13.74 -51.55
CA SER A 39 -17.50 -14.17 -51.67
C SER A 39 -18.38 -13.08 -52.28
N GLY A 40 -18.23 -11.82 -51.87
CA GLY A 40 -18.95 -10.69 -52.47
C GLY A 40 -18.61 -10.44 -53.94
N LEU A 41 -17.41 -10.86 -54.40
CA LEU A 41 -16.99 -10.83 -55.80
C LEU A 41 -17.37 -12.11 -56.57
N GLY A 42 -18.04 -13.08 -55.94
CA GLY A 42 -18.39 -14.37 -56.55
C GLY A 42 -17.20 -15.30 -56.79
N LEU A 43 -16.07 -15.08 -56.10
CA LEU A 43 -14.83 -15.85 -56.29
C LEU A 43 -14.80 -17.08 -55.38
N ALA A 44 -15.08 -18.26 -55.94
CA ALA A 44 -15.13 -19.52 -55.20
C ALA A 44 -13.81 -19.90 -54.48
N TRP A 45 -12.66 -19.38 -54.92
CA TRP A 45 -11.35 -19.66 -54.28
C TRP A 45 -11.15 -18.95 -52.94
N GLY A 46 -12.10 -18.09 -52.52
CA GLY A 46 -12.05 -17.38 -51.23
C GLY A 46 -11.96 -18.30 -50.01
N ALA A 47 -12.79 -19.35 -49.96
CA ALA A 47 -12.84 -20.27 -48.82
C ALA A 47 -11.53 -21.10 -48.65
N PRO A 48 -10.93 -21.68 -49.72
CA PRO A 48 -9.63 -22.35 -49.62
C PRO A 48 -8.49 -21.44 -49.14
N VAL A 49 -8.45 -20.18 -49.60
CA VAL A 49 -7.43 -19.21 -49.16
C VAL A 49 -7.63 -18.85 -47.68
N ALA A 50 -8.87 -18.60 -47.26
CA ALA A 50 -9.18 -18.35 -45.85
C ALA A 50 -8.86 -19.57 -44.96
N LEU A 51 -9.06 -20.80 -45.44
CA LEU A 51 -8.66 -22.02 -44.74
C LEU A 51 -7.15 -22.10 -44.56
N LEU A 52 -6.36 -21.82 -45.60
CA LEU A 52 -4.91 -21.81 -45.53
C LEU A 52 -4.42 -20.80 -44.48
N ILE A 53 -4.94 -19.58 -44.49
CA ILE A 53 -4.57 -18.54 -43.51
C ILE A 53 -5.02 -18.95 -42.10
N SER A 54 -6.19 -19.55 -41.94
CA SER A 54 -6.67 -20.05 -40.64
C SER A 54 -5.77 -21.15 -40.08
N LEU A 55 -5.27 -22.06 -40.93
CA LEU A 55 -4.30 -23.08 -40.54
C LEU A 55 -2.95 -22.47 -40.13
N LEU A 56 -2.47 -21.46 -40.86
CA LEU A 56 -1.26 -20.72 -40.50
C LEU A 56 -1.41 -20.02 -39.14
N ASN A 57 -2.55 -19.34 -38.92
CA ASN A 57 -2.87 -18.71 -37.63
C ASN A 57 -2.96 -19.75 -36.50
N TYR A 58 -3.55 -20.91 -36.75
CA TYR A 58 -3.63 -21.99 -35.77
C TYR A 58 -2.23 -22.50 -35.39
N LEU A 59 -1.36 -22.77 -36.37
CA LEU A 59 0.01 -23.22 -36.14
C LEU A 59 0.84 -22.16 -35.41
N TYR A 60 0.77 -20.90 -35.85
CA TYR A 60 1.50 -19.81 -35.22
C TYR A 60 1.01 -19.56 -33.79
N GLY A 61 -0.30 -19.57 -33.55
CA GLY A 61 -0.88 -19.42 -32.22
C GLY A 61 -0.40 -20.47 -31.20
N ARG A 62 -0.12 -21.70 -31.65
CA ARG A 62 0.49 -22.73 -30.78
C ARG A 62 1.93 -22.38 -30.37
N THR A 63 2.66 -21.62 -31.19
CA THR A 63 4.02 -21.18 -30.86
C THR A 63 4.04 -20.07 -29.81
N LEU A 64 2.94 -19.30 -29.67
CA LEU A 64 2.81 -18.23 -28.68
C LEU A 64 2.66 -18.74 -27.23
N LYS A 65 2.33 -20.03 -27.04
CA LYS A 65 2.17 -20.68 -25.71
C LYS A 65 1.22 -19.93 -24.75
N LEU A 66 0.21 -19.23 -25.29
CA LEU A 66 -0.82 -18.56 -24.49
C LEU A 66 -1.71 -19.61 -23.80
N LYS A 67 -2.01 -19.42 -22.51
CA LYS A 67 -2.88 -20.30 -21.72
C LYS A 67 -4.37 -20.06 -22.02
N THR A 68 -4.75 -20.10 -23.30
CA THR A 68 -6.14 -19.96 -23.75
C THR A 68 -6.54 -21.16 -24.60
N SER A 69 -7.83 -21.44 -24.67
CA SER A 69 -8.43 -22.48 -25.50
C SER A 69 -8.24 -22.25 -26.99
N GLY A 70 -7.99 -21.00 -27.41
CA GLY A 70 -7.79 -20.64 -28.81
C GLY A 70 -9.03 -20.82 -29.67
N LEU A 71 -10.23 -20.64 -29.09
CA LEU A 71 -11.52 -20.88 -29.75
C LEU A 71 -11.64 -20.18 -31.10
N MET A 72 -11.19 -18.93 -31.22
CA MET A 72 -11.24 -18.19 -32.49
C MET A 72 -10.49 -18.93 -33.60
N ARG A 73 -9.31 -19.50 -33.31
CA ARG A 73 -8.50 -20.25 -34.27
C ARG A 73 -9.19 -21.56 -34.66
N ILE A 74 -9.75 -22.28 -33.67
CA ILE A 74 -10.45 -23.55 -33.89
C ILE A 74 -11.70 -23.33 -34.75
N PHE A 75 -12.54 -22.36 -34.41
CA PHE A 75 -13.76 -22.05 -35.15
C PHE A 75 -13.47 -21.54 -36.56
N SER A 76 -12.41 -20.74 -36.74
CA SER A 76 -12.00 -20.29 -38.08
C SER A 76 -11.61 -21.47 -38.98
N VAL A 77 -10.75 -22.38 -38.49
CA VAL A 77 -10.38 -23.60 -39.25
C VAL A 77 -11.60 -24.45 -39.56
N ALA A 78 -12.47 -24.70 -38.57
CA ALA A 78 -13.67 -25.51 -38.75
C ALA A 78 -14.63 -24.90 -39.80
N TYR A 79 -14.87 -23.59 -39.74
CA TYR A 79 -15.73 -22.89 -40.68
C TYR A 79 -15.21 -22.95 -42.11
N PHE A 80 -13.94 -22.57 -42.34
CA PHE A 80 -13.39 -22.53 -43.70
C PHE A 80 -13.13 -23.92 -44.27
N LEU A 81 -12.92 -24.94 -43.43
CA LEU A 81 -12.91 -26.33 -43.85
C LEU A 81 -14.29 -26.75 -44.35
N ALA A 82 -15.34 -26.49 -43.57
CA ALA A 82 -16.71 -26.78 -43.96
C ALA A 82 -17.12 -26.03 -45.24
N ALA A 83 -16.81 -24.73 -45.34
CA ALA A 83 -17.08 -23.93 -46.52
C ALA A 83 -16.34 -24.47 -47.76
N THR A 84 -15.06 -24.82 -47.63
CA THR A 84 -14.28 -25.39 -48.74
C THR A 84 -14.83 -26.74 -49.20
N LEU A 85 -15.18 -27.63 -48.26
CA LEU A 85 -15.79 -28.92 -48.57
C LEU A 85 -17.16 -28.74 -49.24
N ALA A 86 -17.99 -27.84 -48.72
CA ALA A 86 -19.31 -27.54 -49.26
C ALA A 86 -19.26 -27.01 -50.70
N THR A 87 -18.36 -26.06 -50.98
CA THR A 87 -18.22 -25.41 -52.29
C THR A 87 -17.57 -26.32 -53.33
N PHE A 88 -16.50 -27.05 -52.99
CA PHE A 88 -15.72 -27.79 -53.99
C PHE A 88 -16.00 -29.30 -54.05
N PHE A 89 -16.51 -29.91 -52.98
CA PHE A 89 -16.71 -31.36 -52.91
C PHE A 89 -18.19 -31.76 -52.87
N LEU A 90 -19.04 -30.95 -52.26
CA LEU A 90 -20.50 -31.19 -52.19
C LEU A 90 -21.27 -30.40 -53.26
N SER A 91 -20.61 -29.51 -54.01
CA SER A 91 -21.21 -28.65 -55.04
C SER A 91 -22.43 -27.87 -54.54
N THR A 92 -22.36 -27.34 -53.32
CA THR A 92 -23.42 -26.53 -52.72
C THR A 92 -22.98 -25.07 -52.62
N ASP A 93 -23.86 -24.17 -53.03
CA ASP A 93 -23.61 -22.72 -53.02
C ASP A 93 -24.06 -22.05 -51.71
N ILE A 94 -24.49 -22.82 -50.70
CA ILE A 94 -25.03 -22.31 -49.43
C ILE A 94 -24.05 -21.33 -48.74
N PHE A 95 -22.76 -21.64 -48.75
CA PHE A 95 -21.73 -20.76 -48.18
C PHE A 95 -21.41 -19.55 -49.09
N MET A 96 -21.71 -19.61 -50.38
CA MET A 96 -21.56 -18.46 -51.28
C MET A 96 -22.78 -17.54 -51.21
N GLU A 97 -23.99 -18.09 -51.10
CA GLU A 97 -25.26 -17.35 -51.03
C GLU A 97 -25.55 -16.77 -49.64
N HIS A 98 -25.20 -17.51 -48.58
CA HIS A 98 -25.45 -17.13 -47.18
C HIS A 98 -24.16 -16.96 -46.36
N GLY A 99 -23.03 -16.72 -47.02
CA GLY A 99 -21.72 -16.61 -46.38
C GLY A 99 -21.65 -15.59 -45.25
N GLY A 100 -22.28 -14.41 -45.42
CA GLY A 100 -22.35 -13.37 -44.39
C GLY A 100 -23.06 -13.85 -43.12
N LEU A 101 -24.30 -14.35 -43.25
CA LEU A 101 -25.10 -14.88 -42.14
C LEU A 101 -24.37 -16.02 -41.41
N LEU A 102 -23.87 -17.01 -42.16
CA LEU A 102 -23.19 -18.17 -41.58
C LEU A 102 -21.88 -17.77 -40.88
N SER A 103 -21.16 -16.78 -41.41
CA SER A 103 -19.95 -16.25 -40.77
C SER A 103 -20.28 -15.61 -39.43
N TYR A 104 -21.25 -14.70 -39.40
CA TYR A 104 -21.63 -13.99 -38.19
C TYR A 104 -22.21 -14.93 -37.12
N LEU A 105 -23.04 -15.91 -37.50
CA LEU A 105 -23.54 -16.93 -36.56
C LEU A 105 -22.41 -17.78 -35.97
N THR A 106 -21.38 -18.09 -36.78
CA THR A 106 -20.21 -18.83 -36.30
C THR A 106 -19.39 -17.99 -35.32
N LEU A 107 -19.13 -16.72 -35.65
CA LEU A 107 -18.43 -15.79 -34.75
C LEU A 107 -19.23 -15.53 -33.46
N PHE A 108 -20.56 -15.45 -33.54
CA PHE A 108 -21.45 -15.37 -32.38
C PHE A 108 -21.33 -16.61 -31.50
N ALA A 109 -21.44 -17.82 -32.08
CA ALA A 109 -21.33 -19.07 -31.34
C ALA A 109 -19.96 -19.21 -30.66
N MET A 110 -18.89 -18.83 -31.35
CA MET A 110 -17.53 -18.77 -30.81
C MET A 110 -17.44 -17.80 -29.63
N ALA A 111 -17.92 -16.57 -29.79
CA ALA A 111 -17.90 -15.56 -28.74
C ALA A 111 -18.74 -15.99 -27.52
N ALA A 112 -19.94 -16.51 -27.73
CA ALA A 112 -20.82 -17.00 -26.68
C ALA A 112 -20.18 -18.17 -25.90
N LEU A 113 -19.58 -19.13 -26.62
CA LEU A 113 -18.87 -20.25 -25.99
C LEU A 113 -17.66 -19.77 -25.18
N SER A 114 -16.91 -18.79 -25.70
CA SER A 114 -15.76 -18.20 -25.00
C SER A 114 -16.16 -17.54 -23.67
N ILE A 115 -17.32 -16.90 -23.62
CA ILE A 115 -17.90 -16.30 -22.40
C ILE A 115 -18.31 -17.41 -21.41
N ILE A 116 -19.01 -18.44 -21.88
CA ILE A 116 -19.47 -19.58 -21.06
C ILE A 116 -18.28 -20.30 -20.40
N MET A 117 -17.18 -20.45 -21.14
CA MET A 117 -15.95 -21.09 -20.65
C MET A 117 -15.13 -20.18 -19.72
N ARG A 118 -15.53 -18.92 -19.51
CA ARG A 118 -14.74 -17.87 -18.84
C ARG A 118 -13.33 -17.72 -19.43
N ASP A 119 -13.21 -17.94 -20.74
CA ASP A 119 -11.99 -17.79 -21.52
C ASP A 119 -12.33 -16.98 -22.79
N PRO A 120 -12.62 -15.67 -22.63
CA PRO A 120 -13.11 -14.85 -23.73
C PRO A 120 -12.08 -14.80 -24.85
N PHE A 121 -12.51 -14.86 -26.11
CA PHE A 121 -11.56 -14.91 -27.24
C PHE A 121 -10.65 -13.68 -27.33
N THR A 122 -11.07 -12.56 -26.75
CA THR A 122 -10.32 -11.30 -26.61
C THR A 122 -9.10 -11.45 -25.69
N PHE A 123 -9.12 -12.42 -24.78
CA PHE A 123 -8.06 -12.67 -23.81
C PHE A 123 -6.75 -13.07 -24.47
N GLU A 124 -6.81 -13.94 -25.49
CA GLU A 124 -5.65 -14.36 -26.28
C GLU A 124 -4.91 -13.17 -26.90
N VAL A 125 -5.65 -12.13 -27.26
CA VAL A 125 -5.10 -10.93 -27.89
C VAL A 125 -4.54 -9.99 -26.83
N SER A 126 -5.34 -9.70 -25.80
CA SER A 126 -4.93 -8.81 -24.71
C SER A 126 -3.67 -9.33 -24.00
N MET A 127 -3.53 -10.65 -23.82
CA MET A 127 -2.32 -11.24 -23.21
C MET A 127 -1.01 -10.85 -23.91
N LEU A 128 -1.03 -10.52 -25.20
CA LEU A 128 0.17 -10.11 -25.94
C LEU A 128 0.60 -8.66 -25.65
N ASP A 129 -0.33 -7.82 -25.21
CA ASP A 129 -0.10 -6.39 -24.96
C ASP A 129 0.13 -6.07 -23.47
N TYR A 130 -0.14 -7.03 -22.57
CA TYR A 130 0.01 -6.85 -21.12
C TYR A 130 0.98 -7.88 -20.50
N PRO A 131 1.75 -7.49 -19.46
CA PRO A 131 2.63 -8.41 -18.74
C PRO A 131 1.92 -9.66 -18.22
N GLU A 132 2.64 -10.79 -18.11
CA GLU A 132 2.06 -12.07 -17.69
C GLU A 132 1.44 -12.01 -16.27
N THR A 133 1.93 -11.13 -15.41
CA THR A 133 1.38 -10.87 -14.07
C THR A 133 -0.05 -10.32 -14.09
N TYR A 134 -0.48 -9.71 -15.19
CA TYR A 134 -1.84 -9.17 -15.34
C TYR A 134 -2.85 -10.24 -15.75
N TRP A 135 -2.38 -11.35 -16.32
CA TRP A 135 -3.24 -12.36 -16.92
C TRP A 135 -4.13 -13.05 -15.88
N GLU A 136 -3.73 -13.02 -14.61
CA GLU A 136 -4.45 -13.67 -13.51
C GLU A 136 -5.32 -12.69 -12.69
N MET A 137 -5.32 -11.40 -13.03
CA MET A 137 -6.15 -10.40 -12.34
C MET A 137 -7.63 -10.52 -12.71
N GLU A 138 -8.51 -10.46 -11.71
CA GLU A 138 -9.96 -10.55 -11.92
C GLU A 138 -10.49 -9.41 -12.79
N GLU A 139 -9.92 -8.22 -12.66
CA GLU A 139 -10.25 -7.02 -13.44
C GLU A 139 -9.90 -7.22 -14.92
N PHE A 140 -8.75 -7.83 -15.20
CA PHE A 140 -8.32 -8.13 -16.56
C PHE A 140 -9.27 -9.12 -17.24
N LEU A 141 -9.69 -10.17 -16.54
CA LEU A 141 -10.72 -11.09 -17.03
C LEU A 141 -12.07 -10.39 -17.23
N ARG A 142 -12.52 -9.58 -16.26
CA ARG A 142 -13.80 -8.85 -16.29
C ARG A 142 -13.90 -7.90 -17.48
N ILE A 143 -12.83 -7.16 -17.79
CA ILE A 143 -12.77 -6.25 -18.94
C ILE A 143 -12.87 -7.05 -20.25
N ASN A 144 -12.11 -8.14 -20.38
CA ASN A 144 -12.13 -8.98 -21.58
C ASN A 144 -13.49 -9.66 -21.79
N LEU A 145 -14.14 -10.11 -20.71
CA LEU A 145 -15.51 -10.66 -20.76
C LEU A 145 -16.51 -9.63 -21.30
N LYS A 146 -16.47 -8.37 -20.84
CA LYS A 146 -17.34 -7.30 -21.36
C LYS A 146 -17.13 -7.02 -22.85
N ILE A 147 -15.87 -7.03 -23.30
CA ILE A 147 -15.57 -6.85 -24.72
C ILE A 147 -16.10 -8.05 -25.52
N ALA A 148 -15.94 -9.27 -25.01
CA ALA A 148 -16.47 -10.47 -25.67
C ALA A 148 -18.01 -10.50 -25.70
N GLU A 149 -18.69 -10.08 -24.63
CA GLU A 149 -20.15 -9.92 -24.58
C GLU A 149 -20.65 -8.91 -25.62
N MET A 150 -19.98 -7.76 -25.74
CA MET A 150 -20.27 -6.77 -26.77
C MET A 150 -20.10 -7.37 -28.17
N TRP A 151 -19.00 -8.07 -28.45
CA TRP A 151 -18.78 -8.70 -29.74
C TRP A 151 -19.77 -9.81 -30.05
N SER A 152 -20.15 -10.61 -29.04
CA SER A 152 -21.21 -11.61 -29.18
C SER A 152 -22.51 -10.95 -29.64
N ALA A 153 -22.93 -9.86 -29.00
CA ALA A 153 -24.11 -9.10 -29.41
C ALA A 153 -23.97 -8.50 -30.82
N ILE A 154 -22.82 -7.91 -31.15
CA ILE A 154 -22.54 -7.36 -32.48
C ILE A 154 -22.63 -8.45 -33.55
N PHE A 155 -22.01 -9.61 -33.34
CA PHE A 155 -22.07 -10.71 -34.31
C PHE A 155 -23.50 -11.22 -34.50
N LEU A 156 -24.28 -11.36 -33.43
CA LEU A 156 -25.67 -11.77 -33.54
C LEU A 156 -26.51 -10.78 -34.35
N VAL A 157 -26.41 -9.49 -34.03
CA VAL A 157 -27.16 -8.43 -34.71
C VAL A 157 -26.71 -8.29 -36.17
N SER A 158 -25.40 -8.34 -36.43
CA SER A 158 -24.85 -8.33 -37.79
C SER A 158 -25.37 -9.51 -38.61
N GLY A 159 -25.44 -10.71 -38.03
CA GLY A 159 -26.05 -11.87 -38.70
C GLY A 159 -27.51 -11.64 -39.09
N VAL A 160 -28.31 -11.02 -38.22
CA VAL A 160 -29.71 -10.67 -38.52
C VAL A 160 -29.80 -9.58 -39.60
N LEU A 161 -28.90 -8.58 -39.59
CA LEU A 161 -28.88 -7.51 -40.58
C LEU A 161 -28.53 -8.01 -41.99
N GLU A 162 -27.74 -9.09 -42.11
CA GLU A 162 -27.46 -9.73 -43.41
C GLU A 162 -28.71 -10.36 -44.05
N LEU A 163 -29.78 -10.60 -43.29
CA LEU A 163 -31.06 -11.06 -43.85
C LEU A 163 -31.86 -9.92 -44.48
N LEU A 164 -31.48 -8.67 -44.23
CA LEU A 164 -32.19 -7.50 -44.74
C LEU A 164 -31.61 -7.02 -46.08
N PRO A 165 -32.44 -6.49 -46.99
CA PRO A 165 -31.95 -5.95 -48.25
C PRO A 165 -31.15 -4.66 -48.03
N PHE A 166 -30.32 -4.32 -49.01
CA PHE A 166 -29.66 -3.01 -49.09
C PHE A 166 -30.70 -1.88 -48.97
N PRO A 167 -30.43 -0.80 -48.20
CA PRO A 167 -29.15 -0.45 -47.58
C PRO A 167 -28.97 -0.97 -46.14
N TRP A 168 -29.92 -1.72 -45.59
CA TRP A 168 -29.92 -2.11 -44.18
C TRP A 168 -28.77 -3.06 -43.81
N SER A 169 -28.35 -3.92 -44.73
CA SER A 169 -27.20 -4.79 -44.55
C SER A 169 -25.88 -4.03 -44.33
N ILE A 170 -25.75 -2.78 -44.79
CA ILE A 170 -24.55 -1.96 -44.53
C ILE A 170 -24.36 -1.68 -43.03
N LEU A 171 -25.44 -1.70 -42.25
CA LEU A 171 -25.36 -1.46 -40.81
C LEU A 171 -24.50 -2.51 -40.08
N SER A 172 -24.32 -3.73 -40.63
CA SER A 172 -23.43 -4.74 -40.04
C SER A 172 -21.97 -4.27 -40.01
N TYR A 173 -21.51 -3.59 -41.08
CA TYR A 173 -20.18 -2.99 -41.16
C TYR A 173 -20.03 -1.81 -40.21
N VAL A 174 -21.07 -0.97 -40.09
CA VAL A 174 -21.08 0.17 -39.15
C VAL A 174 -20.96 -0.34 -37.71
N LEU A 175 -21.71 -1.39 -37.35
CA LEU A 175 -21.62 -2.02 -36.03
C LEU A 175 -20.24 -2.62 -35.77
N THR A 176 -19.64 -3.28 -36.76
CA THR A 176 -18.30 -3.88 -36.64
C THR A 176 -17.20 -2.83 -36.47
N ILE A 177 -17.26 -1.73 -37.22
CA ILE A 177 -16.34 -0.58 -37.05
C ILE A 177 -16.54 0.06 -35.68
N GLY A 178 -17.80 0.27 -35.28
CA GLY A 178 -18.15 0.80 -33.96
C GLY A 178 -17.64 -0.09 -32.81
N GLY A 179 -17.80 -1.41 -32.93
CA GLY A 179 -17.29 -2.41 -31.98
C GLY A 179 -15.78 -2.41 -31.88
N SER A 180 -15.08 -2.19 -33.00
CA SER A 180 -13.61 -2.07 -33.02
C SER A 180 -13.14 -0.83 -32.26
N ILE A 181 -13.77 0.32 -32.49
CA ILE A 181 -13.49 1.55 -31.74
C ILE A 181 -13.83 1.37 -30.25
N ALA A 182 -14.98 0.79 -29.95
CA ALA A 182 -15.42 0.53 -28.58
C ALA A 182 -14.47 -0.42 -27.84
N SER A 183 -13.87 -1.41 -28.52
CA SER A 183 -12.90 -2.33 -27.91
C SER A 183 -11.63 -1.63 -27.40
N VAL A 184 -11.28 -0.48 -27.99
CA VAL A 184 -10.16 0.36 -27.52
C VAL A 184 -10.59 1.27 -26.36
N LEU A 185 -11.83 1.78 -26.40
CA LEU A 185 -12.33 2.75 -25.41
C LEU A 185 -12.87 2.10 -24.13
N ILE A 186 -13.43 0.88 -24.21
CA ILE A 186 -14.05 0.17 -23.08
C ILE A 186 -13.04 -0.07 -21.95
N PRO A 187 -11.84 -0.63 -22.19
CA PRO A 187 -10.86 -0.86 -21.12
C PRO A 187 -10.53 0.43 -20.36
N VAL A 188 -10.24 1.52 -21.09
CA VAL A 188 -9.90 2.82 -20.49
C VAL A 188 -11.04 3.33 -19.60
N LYS A 189 -12.27 3.31 -20.12
CA LYS A 189 -13.44 3.82 -19.41
C LYS A 189 -13.82 2.95 -18.20
N GLU A 190 -13.60 1.64 -18.29
CA GLU A 190 -13.83 0.70 -17.19
C GLU A 190 -12.82 0.90 -16.07
N ILE A 191 -11.54 1.01 -16.41
CA ILE A 191 -10.45 1.33 -15.48
C ILE A 191 -10.70 2.69 -14.80
N GLU A 192 -11.08 3.72 -15.57
CA GLU A 192 -11.45 5.03 -15.04
C GLU A 192 -12.63 4.96 -14.06
N ARG A 193 -13.66 4.18 -14.40
CA ARG A 193 -14.85 4.03 -13.56
C ARG A 193 -14.49 3.34 -12.25
N GLU A 194 -13.66 2.31 -12.30
CA GLU A 194 -13.22 1.55 -11.14
C GLU A 194 -12.41 2.43 -10.18
N PHE A 195 -11.37 3.10 -10.64
CA PHE A 195 -10.58 3.99 -9.79
C PHE A 195 -11.40 5.15 -9.24
N ARG A 196 -12.29 5.74 -10.05
CA ARG A 196 -13.19 6.79 -9.59
C ARG A 196 -14.17 6.30 -8.52
N SER A 197 -14.58 5.03 -8.55
CA SER A 197 -15.44 4.45 -7.53
C SER A 197 -14.73 4.23 -6.18
N LYS A 198 -13.40 4.10 -6.18
CA LYS A 198 -12.57 4.01 -4.97
C LYS A 198 -12.35 5.37 -4.28
N VAL A 199 -12.53 6.50 -4.99
CA VAL A 199 -12.47 7.84 -4.38
C VAL A 199 -13.82 8.16 -3.75
N PRO A 200 -13.88 8.48 -2.44
CA PRO A 200 -15.15 8.79 -1.81
C PRO A 200 -15.82 10.02 -2.44
N SER A 201 -17.13 9.95 -2.65
CA SER A 201 -17.87 11.01 -3.35
C SER A 201 -17.76 12.38 -2.67
N TYR A 202 -17.60 12.38 -1.34
CA TYR A 202 -17.43 13.57 -0.52
C TYR A 202 -16.02 14.17 -0.59
N ALA A 203 -15.00 13.47 -1.11
CA ALA A 203 -13.62 13.96 -1.18
C ALA A 203 -13.40 15.06 -2.24
N LYS A 204 -14.44 15.41 -3.01
CA LYS A 204 -14.36 16.33 -4.17
C LYS A 204 -14.25 17.80 -3.81
N TRP A 205 -14.53 18.19 -2.56
CA TRP A 205 -14.40 19.58 -2.15
C TRP A 205 -12.93 20.03 -2.18
N LYS A 206 -12.74 21.34 -2.38
CA LYS A 206 -11.42 21.97 -2.40
C LYS A 206 -11.25 22.90 -1.21
N PRO A 207 -10.08 22.89 -0.56
CA PRO A 207 -9.78 23.77 0.58
C PRO A 207 -9.86 25.23 0.17
N LYS A 208 -10.27 26.11 1.09
CA LYS A 208 -10.34 27.56 0.90
C LYS A 208 -9.66 28.25 2.08
N GLY A 209 -8.95 29.35 1.81
CA GLY A 209 -8.22 30.11 2.83
C GLY A 209 -6.81 29.59 3.07
N ARG A 210 -6.09 30.24 3.99
CA ARG A 210 -4.70 29.91 4.33
C ARG A 210 -4.48 29.72 5.83
N GLU A 211 -5.50 29.91 6.64
CA GLU A 211 -5.50 29.69 8.08
C GLU A 211 -5.81 28.21 8.35
N VAL A 212 -4.92 27.54 9.08
CA VAL A 212 -5.00 26.11 9.36
C VAL A 212 -4.83 25.90 10.85
N VAL A 213 -5.78 25.19 11.46
CA VAL A 213 -5.64 24.70 12.83
C VAL A 213 -5.38 23.20 12.81
N ILE A 214 -4.38 22.74 13.54
CA ILE A 214 -4.04 21.33 13.68
C ILE A 214 -4.38 20.89 15.10
N VAL A 215 -5.22 19.87 15.22
CA VAL A 215 -5.68 19.30 16.49
C VAL A 215 -4.77 18.13 16.86
N GLY A 216 -3.85 18.36 17.79
CA GLY A 216 -2.83 17.40 18.24
C GLY A 216 -1.49 17.58 17.54
N SER A 217 -0.40 17.46 18.31
CA SER A 217 0.98 17.63 17.85
C SER A 217 1.74 16.31 17.65
N GLY A 218 1.03 15.24 17.31
CA GLY A 218 1.68 14.02 16.82
C GLY A 218 2.38 14.26 15.48
N ILE A 219 3.26 13.34 15.08
CA ILE A 219 4.14 13.52 13.92
C ILE A 219 3.37 13.82 12.62
N GLY A 220 2.17 13.27 12.43
CA GLY A 220 1.38 13.52 11.21
C GLY A 220 0.94 14.98 11.11
N GLY A 221 0.43 15.52 12.22
CA GLY A 221 0.08 16.93 12.36
C GLY A 221 1.29 17.85 12.24
N LEU A 222 2.42 17.50 12.87
CA LEU A 222 3.66 18.28 12.79
C LEU A 222 4.28 18.26 11.38
N ALA A 223 4.25 17.13 10.68
CA ALA A 223 4.72 17.00 9.29
C ALA A 223 3.84 17.85 8.36
N ALA A 224 2.51 17.74 8.46
CA ALA A 224 1.58 18.54 7.69
C ALA A 224 1.77 20.04 7.96
N GLY A 225 1.85 20.41 9.25
CA GLY A 225 2.04 21.78 9.69
C GLY A 225 3.36 22.40 9.20
N SER A 226 4.45 21.63 9.23
CA SER A 226 5.77 22.10 8.76
C SER A 226 5.76 22.40 7.26
N LEU A 227 5.18 21.50 6.45
CA LEU A 227 5.04 21.71 5.01
C LEU A 227 4.10 22.88 4.67
N LEU A 228 2.99 23.01 5.38
CA LEU A 228 2.05 24.12 5.17
C LEU A 228 2.66 25.46 5.58
N ALA A 229 3.38 25.51 6.71
CA ALA A 229 4.10 26.70 7.13
C ALA A 229 5.18 27.10 6.11
N LYS A 230 5.96 26.13 5.59
CA LYS A 230 6.91 26.36 4.48
C LYS A 230 6.22 26.97 3.26
N ARG A 231 4.99 26.54 2.96
CA ARG A 231 4.17 27.00 1.81
C ARG A 231 3.40 28.30 2.09
N GLY A 232 3.64 28.95 3.23
CA GLY A 232 3.07 30.26 3.57
C GLY A 232 1.62 30.22 4.06
N TYR A 233 1.19 29.09 4.64
CA TYR A 233 -0.06 29.00 5.39
C TYR A 233 0.15 29.49 6.83
N LYS A 234 -0.89 30.08 7.43
CA LYS A 234 -0.91 30.46 8.85
C LYS A 234 -1.33 29.24 9.67
N VAL A 235 -0.35 28.53 10.22
CA VAL A 235 -0.56 27.28 10.96
C VAL A 235 -0.63 27.54 12.46
N THR A 236 -1.63 26.97 13.14
CA THR A 236 -1.73 26.93 14.59
C THR A 236 -1.92 25.48 15.05
N VAL A 237 -0.96 24.92 15.78
CA VAL A 237 -1.04 23.58 16.36
C VAL A 237 -1.51 23.69 17.80
N LEU A 238 -2.54 22.93 18.16
CA LEU A 238 -3.09 22.86 19.50
C LEU A 238 -2.81 21.49 20.11
N GLU A 239 -2.09 21.47 21.23
CA GLU A 239 -1.67 20.26 21.94
C GLU A 239 -2.23 20.27 23.36
N GLN A 240 -2.89 19.19 23.77
CA GLN A 240 -3.43 19.04 25.12
C GLN A 240 -2.34 18.86 26.18
N HIS A 241 -1.22 18.23 25.80
CA HIS A 241 -0.11 17.91 26.68
C HIS A 241 0.79 19.13 26.90
N TYR A 242 1.74 19.02 27.83
CA TYR A 242 2.72 20.07 28.10
C TYR A 242 3.97 19.97 27.22
N GLU A 243 4.02 18.99 26.33
CA GLU A 243 5.08 18.72 25.35
C GLU A 243 4.47 18.24 24.04
N VAL A 244 5.16 18.46 22.93
CA VAL A 244 4.75 17.97 21.61
C VAL A 244 5.18 16.52 21.37
N GLY A 245 4.57 15.86 20.38
CA GLY A 245 5.10 14.65 19.76
C GLY A 245 4.24 13.39 19.91
N GLY A 246 3.27 13.37 20.84
CA GLY A 246 2.47 12.17 21.09
C GLY A 246 3.36 10.97 21.47
N TYR A 247 3.25 9.86 20.74
CA TYR A 247 4.15 8.69 20.94
C TYR A 247 5.61 8.96 20.54
N CYS A 248 5.90 9.98 19.73
CA CYS A 248 7.25 10.42 19.40
C CYS A 248 7.73 11.48 20.41
N SER A 249 7.73 11.09 21.69
CA SER A 249 8.15 11.93 22.81
C SER A 249 9.09 11.18 23.75
N SER A 250 9.84 11.92 24.55
CA SER A 250 10.74 11.37 25.56
C SER A 250 10.49 12.03 26.90
N PHE A 251 10.75 11.34 28.00
CA PHE A 251 10.72 11.92 29.34
C PHE A 251 12.04 11.68 30.09
N ARG A 252 12.34 12.55 31.06
CA ARG A 252 13.55 12.44 31.90
C ARG A 252 13.21 12.09 33.36
N ARG A 253 13.97 11.18 33.95
CA ARG A 253 13.90 10.80 35.37
C ARG A 253 15.29 10.47 35.90
N LYS A 254 15.68 11.08 37.03
CA LYS A 254 16.94 10.79 37.74
C LYS A 254 18.20 10.77 36.85
N GLY A 255 18.24 11.65 35.84
CA GLY A 255 19.36 11.74 34.89
C GLY A 255 19.22 10.84 33.65
N PHE A 256 18.34 9.84 33.67
CA PHE A 256 17.99 9.04 32.50
C PHE A 256 16.95 9.72 31.63
N LYS A 257 16.99 9.41 30.33
CA LYS A 257 16.00 9.80 29.34
C LYS A 257 15.46 8.55 28.66
N PHE A 258 14.14 8.49 28.50
CA PHE A 258 13.44 7.36 27.91
C PHE A 258 12.51 7.83 26.81
N ASP A 259 12.53 7.13 25.67
CA ASP A 259 11.54 7.33 24.62
C ASP A 259 10.25 6.59 24.95
N VAL A 260 9.11 7.21 24.62
CA VAL A 260 7.80 6.67 24.98
C VAL A 260 7.38 5.53 24.05
N GLY A 261 7.58 5.68 22.74
CA GLY A 261 7.13 4.67 21.77
C GLY A 261 7.95 4.51 20.49
N VAL A 262 9.03 5.27 20.30
CA VAL A 262 9.86 5.15 19.09
C VAL A 262 11.18 4.48 19.41
N GLU A 263 11.40 3.34 18.77
CA GLU A 263 12.63 2.54 18.90
C GLU A 263 13.54 2.71 17.68
N ALA A 264 12.93 2.84 16.50
CA ALA A 264 13.59 3.10 15.23
C ALA A 264 12.60 3.71 14.23
N ILE A 265 13.12 4.29 13.15
CA ILE A 265 12.36 4.95 12.10
C ILE A 265 12.80 4.42 10.73
N SER A 266 11.83 3.94 9.94
CA SER A 266 11.96 3.62 8.51
C SER A 266 11.73 4.87 7.63
N GLY A 267 11.78 4.74 6.31
CA GLY A 267 11.53 5.86 5.39
C GLY A 267 12.67 6.89 5.31
N LEU A 268 13.88 6.53 5.74
CA LEU A 268 15.10 7.35 5.65
C LEU A 268 16.06 6.90 4.53
N GLY A 269 15.75 5.80 3.85
CA GLY A 269 16.47 5.32 2.67
C GLY A 269 16.26 6.23 1.44
N PRO A 270 16.86 5.89 0.29
CA PRO A 270 16.57 6.56 -0.97
C PRO A 270 15.07 6.56 -1.27
N ARG A 271 14.51 7.71 -1.68
CA ARG A 271 13.06 7.89 -1.91
C ARG A 271 12.19 7.57 -0.68
N GLY A 272 12.76 7.69 0.53
CA GLY A 272 12.03 7.54 1.78
C GLY A 272 11.18 8.79 2.12
N PRO A 273 9.92 8.65 2.57
CA PRO A 273 9.05 9.79 2.89
C PRO A 273 9.55 10.66 4.04
N VAL A 274 10.17 10.05 5.07
CA VAL A 274 10.76 10.78 6.20
C VAL A 274 11.98 11.57 5.73
N ARG A 275 12.83 10.95 4.90
CA ARG A 275 13.93 11.65 4.22
C ARG A 275 13.41 12.83 3.39
N PHE A 276 12.40 12.59 2.55
CA PHE A 276 11.81 13.63 1.71
C PHE A 276 11.32 14.81 2.54
N LEU A 277 10.57 14.55 3.64
CA LEU A 277 10.09 15.61 4.52
C LEU A 277 11.26 16.44 5.06
N LEU A 278 12.29 15.80 5.61
CA LEU A 278 13.42 16.50 6.22
C LEU A 278 14.21 17.32 5.20
N GLU A 279 14.51 16.75 4.03
CA GLU A 279 15.21 17.43 2.94
C GLU A 279 14.37 18.59 2.37
N GLU A 280 13.06 18.41 2.24
CA GLU A 280 12.13 19.47 1.84
C GLU A 280 12.11 20.61 2.88
N LEU A 281 12.30 20.32 4.16
CA LEU A 281 12.44 21.33 5.21
C LEU A 281 13.89 21.87 5.35
N GLY A 282 14.83 21.41 4.52
CA GLY A 282 16.22 21.89 4.51
C GLY A 282 17.13 21.26 5.55
N TYR A 283 16.76 20.11 6.11
CA TYR A 283 17.58 19.35 7.06
C TYR A 283 18.28 18.17 6.39
N ASP A 284 19.49 17.84 6.87
CA ASP A 284 20.21 16.62 6.46
C ASP A 284 19.88 15.46 7.42
N PRO A 285 19.20 14.39 6.95
CA PRO A 285 18.94 13.23 7.79
C PRO A 285 20.20 12.51 8.29
N GLY A 286 21.36 12.65 7.63
CA GLY A 286 22.63 12.09 8.08
C GLY A 286 23.16 12.74 9.36
N GLU A 287 22.82 14.01 9.60
CA GLU A 287 23.20 14.72 10.82
C GLU A 287 22.26 14.41 11.99
N LEU A 288 20.98 14.15 11.68
CA LEU A 288 19.91 13.98 12.68
C LEU A 288 19.76 12.55 13.20
N PHE A 289 20.21 11.55 12.46
CA PHE A 289 19.97 10.14 12.79
C PHE A 289 21.27 9.34 12.91
N VAL A 290 21.26 8.34 13.78
CA VAL A 290 22.28 7.29 13.88
C VAL A 290 21.71 5.98 13.36
N ARG A 291 22.58 5.09 12.87
CA ARG A 291 22.19 3.71 12.57
C ARG A 291 22.11 2.92 13.87
N THR A 292 21.26 1.91 13.89
CA THR A 292 21.11 1.01 15.04
C THR A 292 21.45 -0.41 14.60
N ASP A 293 22.01 -1.19 15.51
CA ASP A 293 22.17 -2.63 15.37
C ASP A 293 20.97 -3.37 15.97
N GLU A 294 20.70 -4.56 15.43
CA GLU A 294 19.55 -5.37 15.78
C GLU A 294 19.93 -6.84 15.85
N ALA A 295 19.32 -7.57 16.78
CA ALA A 295 19.41 -9.02 16.82
C ALA A 295 18.09 -9.66 17.24
N TYR A 296 17.87 -10.89 16.78
CA TYR A 296 16.74 -11.71 17.17
C TYR A 296 17.21 -12.91 17.99
N LEU A 297 16.47 -13.25 19.03
CA LEU A 297 16.67 -14.46 19.83
C LEU A 297 15.48 -15.39 19.59
N ILE A 298 15.71 -16.44 18.79
CA ILE A 298 14.69 -17.37 18.30
C ILE A 298 15.12 -18.80 18.63
N GLY A 299 14.34 -19.51 19.44
CA GLY A 299 14.67 -20.86 19.88
C GLY A 299 15.98 -20.95 20.65
N GLY A 300 16.32 -19.89 21.39
CA GLY A 300 17.58 -19.76 22.14
C GLY A 300 18.82 -19.43 21.29
N GLU A 301 18.66 -19.20 19.98
CA GLU A 301 19.76 -18.85 19.07
C GLU A 301 19.74 -17.36 18.70
N TRP A 302 20.90 -16.71 18.78
CA TRP A 302 21.08 -15.33 18.36
C TRP A 302 21.24 -15.21 16.85
N PHE A 303 20.50 -14.29 16.25
CA PHE A 303 20.63 -13.89 14.86
C PHE A 303 20.84 -12.38 14.78
N HIS A 304 22.09 -11.96 14.55
CA HIS A 304 22.42 -10.56 14.37
C HIS A 304 22.07 -10.12 12.95
N ILE A 305 21.33 -9.03 12.81
CA ILE A 305 20.95 -8.46 11.51
C ILE A 305 22.10 -7.60 11.00
N PRO A 306 22.76 -7.97 9.88
CA PRO A 306 23.78 -7.13 9.29
C PRO A 306 23.19 -5.79 8.82
N ASP A 307 24.01 -4.75 8.90
CA ASP A 307 23.63 -3.39 8.54
C ASP A 307 23.69 -3.12 7.02
N ASP A 308 24.20 -4.07 6.26
CA ASP A 308 24.27 -4.06 4.81
C ASP A 308 23.35 -5.13 4.24
N TYR A 309 22.54 -4.77 3.24
CA TYR A 309 21.55 -5.65 2.67
C TYR A 309 22.17 -6.90 2.03
N GLU A 310 23.28 -6.76 1.31
CA GLU A 310 23.94 -7.90 0.68
C GLU A 310 24.52 -8.85 1.74
N ARG A 311 25.11 -8.30 2.81
CA ARG A 311 25.55 -9.11 3.96
C ARG A 311 24.39 -9.78 4.69
N PHE A 312 23.23 -9.14 4.80
CA PHE A 312 22.04 -9.74 5.37
C PHE A 312 21.56 -10.94 4.53
N VAL A 313 21.55 -10.79 3.20
CA VAL A 313 21.23 -11.88 2.27
C VAL A 313 22.25 -13.03 2.41
N GLU A 314 23.54 -12.73 2.45
CA GLU A 314 24.62 -13.72 2.65
C GLU A 314 24.45 -14.46 3.99
N ALA A 315 24.22 -13.74 5.10
CA ALA A 315 24.02 -14.33 6.41
C ALA A 315 22.79 -15.26 6.46
N LEU A 316 21.69 -14.90 5.79
CA LEU A 316 20.53 -15.78 5.66
C LEU A 316 20.85 -17.03 4.85
N ILE A 317 21.58 -16.90 3.75
CA ILE A 317 21.97 -18.04 2.90
C ILE A 317 22.93 -18.98 3.64
N GLU A 318 23.90 -18.43 4.38
CA GLU A 318 24.81 -19.22 5.20
C GLU A 318 24.06 -20.00 6.29
N ARG A 319 23.03 -19.38 6.88
CA ARG A 319 22.21 -20.00 7.92
C ARG A 319 21.20 -21.02 7.37
N PHE A 320 20.65 -20.77 6.19
CA PHE A 320 19.60 -21.57 5.54
C PHE A 320 20.01 -21.96 4.11
N PRO A 321 21.07 -22.79 3.94
CA PRO A 321 21.64 -23.08 2.63
C PRO A 321 20.66 -23.80 1.69
N GLU A 322 19.76 -24.61 2.22
CA GLU A 322 18.72 -25.32 1.44
C GLU A 322 17.69 -24.35 0.84
N GLU A 323 17.52 -23.17 1.43
CA GLU A 323 16.58 -22.13 0.96
C GLU A 323 17.27 -21.07 0.07
N ALA A 324 18.55 -21.23 -0.24
CA ALA A 324 19.37 -20.17 -0.82
C ALA A 324 18.88 -19.65 -2.19
N GLU A 325 18.30 -20.51 -3.02
CA GLU A 325 17.70 -20.08 -4.29
C GLU A 325 16.41 -19.28 -4.05
N ASN A 326 15.53 -19.78 -3.16
CA ASN A 326 14.29 -19.13 -2.79
C ASN A 326 14.53 -17.77 -2.11
N LEU A 327 15.52 -17.69 -1.23
CA LEU A 327 15.93 -16.47 -0.55
C LEU A 327 16.30 -15.37 -1.53
N ARG A 328 17.15 -15.67 -2.51
CA ARG A 328 17.52 -14.71 -3.57
C ARG A 328 16.29 -14.25 -4.35
N ARG A 329 15.47 -15.19 -4.83
CA ARG A 329 14.26 -14.86 -5.60
C ARG A 329 13.26 -14.00 -4.81
N PHE A 330 13.04 -14.33 -3.54
CA PHE A 330 12.13 -13.61 -2.66
C PHE A 330 12.66 -12.21 -2.34
N LEU A 331 13.91 -12.09 -1.90
CA LEU A 331 14.49 -10.81 -1.49
C LEU A 331 14.70 -9.88 -2.68
N ASP A 332 15.04 -10.39 -3.87
CA ASP A 332 15.05 -9.61 -5.11
C ASP A 332 13.65 -9.07 -5.45
N LEU A 333 12.60 -9.91 -5.35
CA LEU A 333 11.23 -9.44 -5.55
C LEU A 333 10.85 -8.35 -4.54
N VAL A 334 11.15 -8.55 -3.24
CA VAL A 334 10.87 -7.56 -2.20
C VAL A 334 11.59 -6.25 -2.49
N ARG A 335 12.88 -6.29 -2.84
CA ARG A 335 13.68 -5.09 -3.15
C ARG A 335 13.11 -4.33 -4.35
N GLU A 336 12.81 -5.01 -5.45
CA GLU A 336 12.27 -4.35 -6.64
C GLU A 336 10.83 -3.83 -6.40
N ALA A 337 9.97 -4.60 -5.73
CA ALA A 337 8.62 -4.16 -5.37
C ALA A 337 8.63 -2.95 -4.42
N TYR A 338 9.57 -2.91 -3.46
CA TYR A 338 9.79 -1.75 -2.60
C TYR A 338 10.21 -0.53 -3.42
N HIS A 339 11.21 -0.66 -4.30
CA HIS A 339 11.66 0.44 -5.15
C HIS A 339 10.55 0.97 -6.07
N GLU A 340 9.71 0.09 -6.58
CA GLU A 340 8.54 0.44 -7.38
C GLU A 340 7.47 1.13 -6.53
N LEU A 341 7.18 0.67 -5.31
CA LEU A 341 6.21 1.30 -4.40
C LEU A 341 6.57 2.76 -4.09
N TYR A 342 7.85 3.03 -3.81
CA TYR A 342 8.34 4.37 -3.44
C TYR A 342 8.74 5.25 -4.64
N ALA A 343 8.47 4.79 -5.88
CA ALA A 343 8.98 5.47 -7.07
C ALA A 343 8.50 6.92 -7.22
N GLU A 344 7.30 7.25 -6.73
CA GLU A 344 6.73 8.58 -6.88
C GLU A 344 6.99 9.51 -5.68
N VAL A 345 7.74 9.07 -4.67
CA VAL A 345 8.14 9.95 -3.55
C VAL A 345 8.91 11.17 -4.06
N ASP A 346 9.70 11.03 -5.14
CA ASP A 346 10.41 12.16 -5.73
C ASP A 346 9.47 13.24 -6.30
N LEU A 347 8.24 12.87 -6.66
CA LEU A 347 7.23 13.75 -7.25
C LEU A 347 6.44 14.52 -6.18
N TYR A 348 5.94 13.81 -5.16
CA TYR A 348 5.02 14.37 -4.16
C TYR A 348 5.28 13.91 -2.71
N GLY A 349 6.37 13.20 -2.45
CA GLY A 349 6.88 12.95 -1.10
C GLY A 349 6.38 11.70 -0.38
N ALA A 350 5.46 10.94 -0.97
CA ALA A 350 4.89 9.75 -0.32
C ALA A 350 4.35 8.75 -1.35
N PRO A 351 4.40 7.42 -1.12
CA PRO A 351 3.65 6.48 -1.94
C PRO A 351 2.14 6.73 -1.81
N LEU A 352 1.41 6.68 -2.93
CA LEU A 352 -0.03 6.95 -2.98
C LEU A 352 -0.83 5.72 -3.38
N PRO A 353 -2.05 5.54 -2.84
CA PRO A 353 -2.95 4.48 -3.30
C PRO A 353 -3.42 4.78 -4.72
N GLU A 354 -3.83 3.75 -5.46
CA GLU A 354 -4.25 3.84 -6.86
C GLU A 354 -5.32 4.92 -7.12
N SER A 355 -6.27 5.08 -6.18
CA SER A 355 -7.33 6.07 -6.26
C SER A 355 -6.79 7.51 -6.22
N LEU A 356 -5.75 7.77 -5.43
CA LEU A 356 -5.13 9.09 -5.36
C LEU A 356 -4.12 9.31 -6.50
N LEU A 357 -3.43 8.25 -6.94
CA LEU A 357 -2.64 8.28 -8.18
C LEU A 357 -3.50 8.70 -9.38
N TYR A 358 -4.72 8.18 -9.47
CA TYR A 358 -5.69 8.59 -10.49
C TYR A 358 -5.99 10.09 -10.42
N GLU A 359 -6.24 10.63 -9.24
CA GLU A 359 -6.58 12.05 -9.06
C GLU A 359 -5.40 12.98 -9.36
N VAL A 360 -4.18 12.55 -9.02
CA VAL A 360 -2.96 13.38 -9.14
C VAL A 360 -2.31 13.28 -10.52
N LEU A 361 -2.18 12.05 -11.06
CA LEU A 361 -1.44 11.77 -12.30
C LEU A 361 -2.36 11.46 -13.50
N GLY A 362 -3.65 11.22 -13.25
CA GLY A 362 -4.64 10.96 -14.29
C GLY A 362 -4.67 9.51 -14.80
N PRO A 363 -5.67 9.18 -15.64
CA PRO A 363 -5.93 7.81 -16.11
C PRO A 363 -4.76 7.20 -16.91
N ASN A 364 -4.05 8.02 -17.68
CA ASN A 364 -2.95 7.55 -18.53
C ASN A 364 -1.79 6.95 -17.74
N TYR A 365 -1.56 7.44 -16.51
CA TYR A 365 -0.54 6.88 -15.64
C TYR A 365 -0.93 5.46 -15.19
N LEU A 366 -2.19 5.25 -14.84
CA LEU A 366 -2.67 3.94 -14.38
C LEU A 366 -2.72 2.89 -15.49
N LEU A 367 -2.99 3.29 -16.74
CA LEU A 367 -2.87 2.38 -17.89
C LEU A 367 -1.46 1.83 -18.07
N LYS A 368 -0.43 2.61 -17.67
CA LYS A 368 0.98 2.21 -17.73
C LYS A 368 1.49 1.59 -16.44
N PHE A 369 0.70 1.62 -15.37
CA PHE A 369 1.08 1.09 -14.06
C PHE A 369 1.64 -0.33 -14.13
N PRO A 370 1.11 -1.25 -14.96
CA PRO A 370 1.64 -2.61 -15.02
C PRO A 370 3.02 -2.72 -15.65
N GLU A 371 3.29 -1.87 -16.64
CA GLU A 371 4.60 -1.77 -17.27
C GLU A 371 5.61 -1.10 -16.35
N MET A 372 5.16 -0.09 -15.58
CA MET A 372 6.02 0.68 -14.68
C MET A 372 6.31 -0.02 -13.34
N LYS A 373 5.39 -0.88 -12.88
CA LYS A 373 5.45 -1.52 -11.56
C LYS A 373 5.19 -3.05 -11.60
N PRO A 374 5.91 -3.81 -12.45
CA PRO A 374 5.67 -5.23 -12.63
C PRO A 374 5.98 -6.06 -11.38
N ASN A 375 7.00 -5.71 -10.60
CA ASN A 375 7.40 -6.47 -9.41
C ASN A 375 6.47 -6.20 -8.23
N PHE A 376 5.97 -4.98 -8.09
CA PHE A 376 4.95 -4.61 -7.12
C PHE A 376 3.67 -5.42 -7.36
N LEU A 377 3.21 -5.49 -8.61
CA LEU A 377 2.04 -6.30 -8.97
C LEU A 377 2.29 -7.79 -8.78
N ARG A 378 3.48 -8.28 -9.15
CA ARG A 378 3.88 -9.67 -8.89
C ARG A 378 3.77 -9.95 -7.39
N TYR A 379 4.40 -9.13 -6.55
CA TYR A 379 4.37 -9.27 -5.10
C TYR A 379 2.94 -9.36 -4.54
N MET A 380 2.02 -8.50 -5.01
CA MET A 380 0.62 -8.56 -4.61
C MET A 380 -0.10 -9.85 -5.04
N ALA A 381 0.32 -10.47 -6.15
CA ALA A 381 -0.23 -11.74 -6.62
C ALA A 381 0.37 -12.97 -5.92
N GLU A 382 1.52 -12.82 -5.24
CA GLU A 382 2.22 -13.95 -4.59
C GLU A 382 1.54 -14.43 -3.29
N GLY A 383 0.82 -13.55 -2.58
CA GLY A 383 0.13 -13.92 -1.35
C GLY A 383 -0.78 -12.81 -0.81
N ARG A 384 -1.89 -13.21 -0.18
CA ARG A 384 -2.80 -12.25 0.48
C ARG A 384 -2.28 -11.85 1.85
N THR A 385 -1.81 -12.83 2.62
CA THR A 385 -1.21 -12.62 3.95
C THR A 385 0.30 -12.84 3.93
N VAL A 386 1.01 -12.36 4.95
CA VAL A 386 2.45 -12.61 5.12
C VAL A 386 2.73 -14.11 5.24
N LYS A 387 1.85 -14.86 5.92
CA LYS A 387 1.94 -16.32 5.96
C LYS A 387 1.85 -16.94 4.57
N ASP A 388 0.83 -16.58 3.78
CA ASP A 388 0.66 -17.11 2.41
C ASP A 388 1.89 -16.82 1.55
N LEU A 389 2.42 -15.60 1.66
CA LEU A 389 3.59 -15.16 0.94
C LEU A 389 4.83 -15.99 1.33
N LEU A 390 5.12 -16.12 2.64
CA LEU A 390 6.31 -16.85 3.09
C LEU A 390 6.20 -18.36 2.84
N ASP A 391 5.02 -18.96 2.99
CA ASP A 391 4.77 -20.38 2.70
C ASP A 391 4.94 -20.72 1.21
N ARG A 392 4.75 -19.74 0.31
CA ARG A 392 5.01 -19.93 -1.11
C ARG A 392 6.49 -20.07 -1.43
N TYR A 393 7.35 -19.37 -0.70
CA TYR A 393 8.79 -19.33 -0.99
C TYR A 393 9.60 -20.30 -0.14
N PHE A 394 9.19 -20.58 1.09
CA PHE A 394 10.04 -21.26 2.07
C PHE A 394 9.36 -22.46 2.71
N SER A 395 10.15 -23.45 3.07
CA SER A 395 9.75 -24.63 3.84
C SER A 395 10.27 -24.58 5.28
N ASP A 396 11.40 -23.90 5.53
CA ASP A 396 11.99 -23.77 6.87
C ASP A 396 11.19 -22.81 7.77
N GLU A 397 10.66 -23.32 8.88
CA GLU A 397 9.83 -22.55 9.82
C GLU A 397 10.61 -21.52 10.63
N LYS A 398 11.92 -21.74 10.90
CA LYS A 398 12.75 -20.75 11.60
C LYS A 398 13.01 -19.54 10.70
N LEU A 399 13.26 -19.76 9.41
CA LEU A 399 13.40 -18.68 8.43
C LEU A 399 12.11 -17.86 8.31
N LYS A 400 10.94 -18.52 8.24
CA LYS A 400 9.65 -17.83 8.21
C LYS A 400 9.42 -17.00 9.49
N SER A 401 9.74 -17.56 10.65
CA SER A 401 9.65 -16.84 11.94
C SER A 401 10.55 -15.60 11.95
N LEU A 402 11.78 -15.71 11.48
CA LEU A 402 12.74 -14.60 11.37
C LEU A 402 12.22 -13.48 10.45
N LEU A 403 11.74 -13.82 9.25
CA LEU A 403 11.26 -12.81 8.30
C LEU A 403 9.94 -12.17 8.73
N SER A 404 9.13 -12.90 9.50
CA SER A 404 7.82 -12.42 9.96
C SER A 404 7.84 -11.72 11.32
N ILE A 405 8.95 -11.74 12.07
CA ILE A 405 9.06 -11.04 13.37
C ILE A 405 8.72 -9.54 13.27
N LEU A 406 9.00 -8.94 12.11
CA LEU A 406 8.68 -7.54 11.84
C LEU A 406 7.18 -7.24 11.74
N THR A 407 6.28 -8.24 11.71
CA THR A 407 4.83 -8.00 11.83
C THR A 407 4.48 -7.37 13.18
N ALA A 408 5.36 -7.46 14.19
CA ALA A 408 5.26 -6.70 15.43
C ALA A 408 5.16 -5.19 15.19
N TYR A 409 5.83 -4.64 14.17
CA TYR A 409 5.73 -3.22 13.78
C TYR A 409 4.36 -2.83 13.22
N LEU A 410 3.52 -3.82 12.89
CA LEU A 410 2.14 -3.63 12.48
C LEU A 410 1.14 -4.01 13.57
N GLY A 411 1.60 -4.62 14.67
CA GLY A 411 0.75 -5.08 15.75
C GLY A 411 -0.11 -6.29 15.37
N THR A 412 0.36 -7.13 14.44
CA THR A 412 -0.39 -8.25 13.88
C THR A 412 0.46 -9.52 13.81
N SER A 413 -0.20 -10.66 13.54
CA SER A 413 0.45 -11.95 13.28
C SER A 413 0.56 -12.24 11.77
N PRO A 414 1.45 -13.14 11.34
CA PRO A 414 1.72 -13.36 9.91
C PRO A 414 0.48 -13.80 9.10
N GLU A 415 -0.41 -14.58 9.70
CA GLU A 415 -1.66 -15.04 9.10
C GLU A 415 -2.76 -13.96 9.03
N LYS A 416 -2.62 -12.86 9.78
CA LYS A 416 -3.57 -11.73 9.75
C LYS A 416 -3.03 -10.54 8.98
N THR A 417 -1.71 -10.44 8.80
CA THR A 417 -1.08 -9.28 8.17
C THR A 417 -1.23 -9.35 6.66
N PRO A 418 -1.81 -8.32 5.99
CA PRO A 418 -1.78 -8.23 4.53
C PRO A 418 -0.33 -8.21 4.02
N ALA A 419 0.00 -9.03 3.03
CA ALA A 419 1.37 -9.09 2.49
C ALA A 419 1.88 -7.71 2.04
N LEU A 420 1.03 -6.92 1.38
CA LEU A 420 1.35 -5.57 0.90
C LEU A 420 1.85 -4.63 2.01
N SER A 421 1.30 -4.75 3.22
CA SER A 421 1.68 -3.90 4.36
C SER A 421 3.11 -4.16 4.83
N MET A 422 3.71 -5.30 4.48
CA MET A 422 5.11 -5.60 4.83
C MET A 422 6.14 -4.93 3.93
N LEU A 423 5.78 -4.45 2.73
CA LEU A 423 6.76 -3.80 1.85
C LEU A 423 7.46 -2.62 2.54
N PRO A 424 6.76 -1.62 3.11
CA PRO A 424 7.40 -0.56 3.90
C PRO A 424 8.27 -1.08 5.04
N ILE A 425 7.80 -2.14 5.73
CA ILE A 425 8.46 -2.72 6.89
C ILE A 425 9.76 -3.43 6.51
N PHE A 426 9.84 -4.08 5.35
CA PHE A 426 11.09 -4.63 4.84
C PHE A 426 12.14 -3.55 4.55
N GLY A 427 11.77 -2.27 4.50
CA GLY A 427 12.70 -1.15 4.50
C GLY A 427 13.73 -1.19 5.63
N TYR A 428 13.40 -1.79 6.78
CA TYR A 428 14.36 -2.01 7.88
C TYR A 428 15.51 -2.95 7.49
N TYR A 429 15.26 -3.97 6.68
CA TYR A 429 16.30 -4.85 6.13
C TYR A 429 16.99 -4.23 4.91
N LEU A 430 16.26 -3.54 4.05
CA LEU A 430 16.81 -2.97 2.80
C LEU A 430 17.73 -1.76 3.03
N HIS A 431 17.41 -0.92 4.01
CA HIS A 431 18.09 0.37 4.22
C HIS A 431 18.63 0.56 5.64
N GLY A 432 18.40 -0.43 6.52
CA GLY A 432 18.80 -0.41 7.91
C GLY A 432 17.91 0.47 8.78
N ARG A 433 17.95 0.18 10.07
CA ARG A 433 17.24 0.90 11.13
C ARG A 433 17.99 2.17 11.53
N ARG A 434 17.23 3.22 11.85
CA ARG A 434 17.79 4.51 12.26
C ARG A 434 17.05 5.09 13.45
N TYR A 435 17.80 5.75 14.32
CA TYR A 435 17.30 6.37 15.54
C TYR A 435 17.65 7.86 15.58
N PRO A 436 16.73 8.75 15.98
CA PRO A 436 17.00 10.17 16.06
C PRO A 436 18.00 10.48 17.19
N LYS A 437 19.06 11.23 16.87
CA LYS A 437 19.97 11.77 17.89
C LYS A 437 19.22 12.69 18.83
N GLY A 438 19.49 12.57 20.12
CA GLY A 438 18.72 13.20 21.18
C GLY A 438 17.36 12.54 21.40
N GLY A 439 17.13 11.32 20.93
CA GLY A 439 15.89 10.56 21.11
C GLY A 439 14.68 11.12 20.37
N SER A 440 13.56 10.42 20.50
CA SER A 440 12.35 10.69 19.70
C SER A 440 11.79 12.11 19.86
N GLN A 441 11.89 12.71 21.04
CA GLN A 441 11.50 14.11 21.28
C GLN A 441 12.24 15.10 20.38
N ALA A 442 13.48 14.80 19.97
CA ALA A 442 14.27 15.69 19.13
C ALA A 442 13.60 15.90 17.75
N LEU A 443 13.03 14.86 17.16
CA LEU A 443 12.31 14.95 15.89
C LEU A 443 11.04 15.81 16.03
N SER A 444 10.23 15.55 17.06
CA SER A 444 9.02 16.33 17.33
C SER A 444 9.32 17.81 17.60
N ASN A 445 10.37 18.09 18.37
CA ASN A 445 10.82 19.45 18.64
C ASN A 445 11.30 20.15 17.37
N LEU A 446 12.06 19.46 16.52
CA LEU A 446 12.56 20.01 15.26
C LEU A 446 11.41 20.45 14.33
N LEU A 447 10.38 19.61 14.19
CA LEU A 447 9.21 19.96 13.36
C LEU A 447 8.39 21.10 13.99
N ALA A 448 8.17 21.08 15.31
CA ALA A 448 7.46 22.14 16.01
C ALA A 448 8.20 23.49 15.90
N GLU A 449 9.53 23.49 16.01
CA GLU A 449 10.35 24.69 15.87
C GLU A 449 10.42 25.18 14.42
N TYR A 450 10.39 24.27 13.44
CA TYR A 450 10.24 24.65 12.05
C TYR A 450 8.94 25.43 11.81
N ILE A 451 7.81 24.97 12.36
CA ILE A 451 6.53 25.69 12.28
C ILE A 451 6.66 27.10 12.89
N ARG A 452 7.23 27.22 14.09
CA ARG A 452 7.41 28.51 14.78
C ARG A 452 8.29 29.49 14.01
N SER A 453 9.44 29.01 13.52
CA SER A 453 10.37 29.82 12.73
C SER A 453 9.79 30.29 11.39
N HIS A 454 8.73 29.64 10.90
CA HIS A 454 7.99 30.01 9.70
C HIS A 454 6.67 30.75 10.00
N GLY A 455 6.55 31.34 11.19
CA GLY A 455 5.43 32.21 11.57
C GLY A 455 4.15 31.48 12.00
N GLY A 456 4.21 30.16 12.19
CA GLY A 456 3.14 29.39 12.82
C GLY A 456 3.21 29.42 14.35
N GLU A 457 2.15 28.94 14.98
CA GLU A 457 2.04 28.83 16.44
C GLU A 457 1.91 27.37 16.86
N VAL A 458 2.54 27.01 17.98
CA VAL A 458 2.40 25.68 18.60
C VAL A 458 2.09 25.88 20.07
N LEU A 459 0.81 25.73 20.41
CA LEU A 459 0.23 26.04 21.71
C LEU A 459 0.00 24.76 22.52
N LEU A 460 0.71 24.66 23.64
CA LEU A 460 0.66 23.53 24.57
C LEU A 460 -0.42 23.75 25.64
N ARG A 461 -0.85 22.67 26.30
CA ARG A 461 -1.95 22.68 27.30
C ARG A 461 -3.24 23.31 26.76
N ARG A 462 -3.48 23.16 25.46
CA ARG A 462 -4.68 23.60 24.74
C ARG A 462 -5.43 22.37 24.22
N LYS A 463 -6.28 21.80 25.06
CA LYS A 463 -7.13 20.69 24.64
C LYS A 463 -8.25 21.24 23.77
N VAL A 464 -8.38 20.71 22.55
CA VAL A 464 -9.53 20.99 21.70
C VAL A 464 -10.73 20.23 22.25
N GLU A 465 -11.80 20.97 22.50
CA GLU A 465 -13.06 20.45 23.05
C GLU A 465 -14.05 20.15 21.94
N ARG A 466 -14.05 20.96 20.87
CA ARG A 466 -14.98 20.84 19.75
C ARG A 466 -14.42 21.47 18.47
N ILE A 467 -14.71 20.87 17.33
CA ILE A 467 -14.55 21.44 15.98
C ILE A 467 -15.91 22.04 15.59
N VAL A 468 -15.93 23.34 15.30
CA VAL A 468 -17.18 24.05 14.99
C VAL A 468 -17.52 23.86 13.51
N VAL A 469 -18.69 23.29 13.25
CA VAL A 469 -19.22 23.04 11.90
C VAL A 469 -20.44 23.91 11.65
N GLU A 470 -20.48 24.57 10.50
CA GLU A 470 -21.63 25.34 10.03
C GLU A 470 -21.93 24.99 8.58
N ARG A 471 -23.18 24.60 8.31
CA ARG A 471 -23.66 24.26 6.96
C ARG A 471 -22.76 23.24 6.24
N GLY A 472 -22.28 22.22 6.97
CA GLY A 472 -21.42 21.16 6.45
C GLY A 472 -19.95 21.56 6.22
N ARG A 473 -19.51 22.70 6.75
CA ARG A 473 -18.12 23.18 6.63
C ARG A 473 -17.53 23.54 8.00
N VAL A 474 -16.24 23.32 8.18
CA VAL A 474 -15.48 23.80 9.32
C VAL A 474 -15.44 25.33 9.38
N ARG A 475 -15.70 25.89 10.57
CA ARG A 475 -15.50 27.31 10.88
C ARG A 475 -14.29 27.56 11.79
N GLY A 476 -13.86 26.55 12.54
CA GLY A 476 -12.76 26.67 13.48
C GLY A 476 -12.85 25.63 14.60
N VAL A 477 -12.20 25.90 15.73
CA VAL A 477 -12.21 25.02 16.90
C VAL A 477 -12.45 25.79 18.19
N VAL A 478 -12.96 25.11 19.21
CA VAL A 478 -12.99 25.61 20.59
C VAL A 478 -11.93 24.86 21.40
N ALA A 479 -11.03 25.60 22.04
CA ALA A 479 -9.98 25.04 22.90
C ALA A 479 -9.87 25.85 24.19
N ASN A 480 -9.97 25.18 25.34
CA ASN A 480 -10.03 25.80 26.67
C ASN A 480 -11.09 26.94 26.74
N GLY A 481 -12.27 26.73 26.14
CA GLY A 481 -13.34 27.73 26.06
C GLY A 481 -13.13 28.90 25.07
N GLU A 482 -11.99 29.00 24.39
CA GLU A 482 -11.70 30.03 23.38
C GLU A 482 -12.01 29.52 21.98
N PHE A 483 -12.65 30.35 21.14
CA PHE A 483 -12.91 30.03 19.73
C PHE A 483 -11.78 30.55 18.84
N LEU A 484 -11.15 29.64 18.08
CA LEU A 484 -10.15 29.93 17.08
C LEU A 484 -10.75 29.70 15.69
N GLU A 485 -10.93 30.77 14.92
CA GLU A 485 -11.46 30.71 13.56
C GLU A 485 -10.41 30.13 12.59
N ALA A 486 -10.83 29.13 11.79
CA ALA A 486 -10.02 28.57 10.72
C ALA A 486 -10.92 27.88 9.68
N PRO A 487 -10.76 28.17 8.38
CA PRO A 487 -11.49 27.50 7.31
C PRO A 487 -10.96 26.07 7.02
N ILE A 488 -9.80 25.72 7.58
CA ILE A 488 -9.16 24.40 7.43
C ILE A 488 -8.76 23.88 8.82
N VAL A 489 -9.18 22.67 9.14
CA VAL A 489 -8.75 21.94 10.33
C VAL A 489 -8.16 20.60 9.93
N ILE A 490 -6.98 20.28 10.45
CA ILE A 490 -6.38 18.95 10.36
C ILE A 490 -6.53 18.29 11.72
N MET A 491 -7.38 17.27 11.80
CA MET A 491 -7.51 16.44 12.99
C MET A 491 -6.43 15.36 12.97
N ASN A 492 -5.47 15.48 13.89
CA ASN A 492 -4.44 14.48 14.15
C ASN A 492 -4.68 13.71 15.46
N ALA A 493 -5.86 13.89 16.07
CA ALA A 493 -6.37 13.03 17.12
C ALA A 493 -6.94 11.74 16.53
N HIS A 494 -7.05 10.69 17.35
CA HIS A 494 -7.58 9.40 16.91
C HIS A 494 -8.97 9.55 16.30
N VAL A 495 -9.22 8.97 15.12
CA VAL A 495 -10.45 9.20 14.35
C VAL A 495 -11.73 8.75 15.08
N LEU A 496 -11.63 7.83 16.04
CA LEU A 496 -12.78 7.45 16.87
C LEU A 496 -13.35 8.61 17.70
N HIS A 497 -12.58 9.68 17.95
CA HIS A 497 -13.08 10.90 18.59
C HIS A 497 -13.80 11.85 17.64
N LEU A 498 -13.81 11.55 16.33
CA LEU A 498 -14.34 12.45 15.31
C LEU A 498 -15.82 12.79 15.57
N PRO A 499 -16.73 11.82 15.81
CA PRO A 499 -18.14 12.13 16.06
C PRO A 499 -18.33 13.05 17.28
N ASP A 500 -17.58 12.83 18.35
CA ASP A 500 -17.67 13.65 19.58
C ASP A 500 -17.12 15.06 19.35
N LEU A 501 -16.01 15.19 18.62
CA LEU A 501 -15.38 16.48 18.34
C LEU A 501 -16.20 17.36 17.40
N VAL A 502 -16.87 16.79 16.40
CA VAL A 502 -17.64 17.57 15.40
C VAL A 502 -19.14 17.66 15.71
N GLY A 503 -19.64 16.84 16.63
CA GLY A 503 -21.07 16.60 16.82
C GLY A 503 -21.58 15.61 15.76
N GLU A 504 -22.10 14.46 16.22
CA GLU A 504 -22.57 13.37 15.36
C GLU A 504 -23.61 13.82 14.33
N GLU A 505 -24.43 14.83 14.67
CA GLU A 505 -25.43 15.43 13.79
C GLU A 505 -24.84 16.12 12.54
N ASN A 506 -23.54 16.44 12.55
CA ASN A 506 -22.84 17.03 11.42
C ASN A 506 -22.23 15.99 10.47
N LEU A 507 -22.35 14.70 10.79
CA LEU A 507 -21.87 13.60 9.97
C LEU A 507 -23.04 12.82 9.35
N PRO A 508 -22.91 12.35 8.10
CA PRO A 508 -23.86 11.40 7.56
C PRO A 508 -23.84 10.09 8.35
N GLU A 509 -25.02 9.49 8.57
CA GLU A 509 -25.18 8.24 9.33
C GLU A 509 -24.24 7.11 8.87
N TRP A 510 -24.08 6.95 7.54
CA TRP A 510 -23.21 5.93 6.98
C TRP A 510 -21.72 6.14 7.35
N TYR A 511 -21.28 7.39 7.50
CA TYR A 511 -19.91 7.72 7.87
C TYR A 511 -19.70 7.53 9.37
N THR A 512 -20.66 7.96 10.19
CA THR A 512 -20.64 7.69 11.65
C THR A 512 -20.62 6.18 11.94
N SER A 513 -21.47 5.42 11.25
CA SER A 513 -21.50 3.96 11.33
C SER A 513 -20.17 3.34 10.91
N HIS A 514 -19.52 3.87 9.86
CA HIS A 514 -18.19 3.46 9.45
C HIS A 514 -17.13 3.77 10.51
N ILE A 515 -17.09 4.99 11.07
CA ILE A 515 -16.13 5.33 12.14
C ILE A 515 -16.32 4.42 13.36
N ARG A 516 -17.56 4.13 13.75
CA ARG A 516 -17.87 3.23 14.87
C ARG A 516 -17.50 1.77 14.63
N SER A 517 -17.38 1.33 13.37
CA SER A 517 -16.96 -0.04 13.08
C SER A 517 -15.44 -0.22 13.18
N LEU A 518 -14.67 0.87 13.11
CA LEU A 518 -13.21 0.84 13.22
C LEU A 518 -12.76 0.28 14.57
N ARG A 519 -11.76 -0.61 14.54
CA ARG A 519 -11.21 -1.25 15.73
C ARG A 519 -9.85 -0.63 16.08
N PRO A 520 -9.59 -0.27 17.34
CA PRO A 520 -8.25 0.10 17.79
C PRO A 520 -7.24 -1.03 17.53
N SER A 521 -5.97 -0.67 17.30
CA SER A 521 -4.87 -1.64 17.21
C SER A 521 -4.58 -2.30 18.55
N VAL A 522 -3.64 -3.24 18.57
CA VAL A 522 -2.97 -3.70 19.80
C VAL A 522 -2.49 -2.53 20.66
N THR A 523 -2.39 -2.80 21.96
CA THR A 523 -1.75 -1.92 22.94
C THR A 523 -0.42 -2.55 23.39
N ALA A 524 0.20 -2.02 24.43
CA ALA A 524 1.46 -2.54 24.95
C ALA A 524 1.55 -2.38 26.47
N PHE A 525 2.59 -2.99 27.02
CA PHE A 525 3.12 -2.65 28.32
C PHE A 525 4.62 -2.43 28.19
N THR A 526 5.09 -1.34 28.80
CA THR A 526 6.48 -0.90 28.65
C THR A 526 7.12 -0.70 30.02
N VAL A 527 8.35 -1.15 30.21
CA VAL A 527 9.16 -0.90 31.40
C VAL A 527 10.41 -0.13 31.00
N TYR A 528 10.65 0.98 31.69
CA TYR A 528 11.80 1.86 31.52
C TYR A 528 12.79 1.61 32.65
N LEU A 529 14.01 1.18 32.30
CA LEU A 529 15.05 0.83 33.26
C LEU A 529 16.26 1.74 33.13
N GLY A 530 16.68 2.31 34.25
CA GLY A 530 18.04 2.85 34.39
C GLY A 530 18.88 1.84 35.14
N VAL A 531 20.03 1.46 34.59
CA VAL A 531 20.93 0.46 35.19
C VAL A 531 22.35 0.98 35.35
N ASP A 532 23.07 0.51 36.37
CA ASP A 532 24.44 0.92 36.70
C ASP A 532 25.53 0.02 36.09
N ILE A 533 25.24 -0.52 34.90
CA ILE A 533 26.16 -1.32 34.10
C ILE A 533 26.26 -0.80 32.67
N ASP A 534 27.41 -1.04 32.06
CA ASP A 534 27.67 -0.78 30.65
C ASP A 534 27.14 -1.93 29.80
N LEU A 535 26.21 -1.63 28.90
CA LEU A 535 25.61 -2.58 27.97
C LEU A 535 26.02 -2.33 26.52
N SER A 536 27.08 -1.55 26.27
CA SER A 536 27.54 -1.19 24.92
C SER A 536 27.94 -2.39 24.05
N SER A 537 28.20 -3.57 24.64
CA SER A 537 28.47 -4.80 23.90
C SER A 537 27.22 -5.52 23.38
N TYR A 538 26.03 -5.12 23.82
CA TYR A 538 24.76 -5.69 23.38
C TYR A 538 24.21 -4.93 22.17
N PRO A 539 23.45 -5.61 21.29
CA PRO A 539 22.68 -4.91 20.25
C PRO A 539 21.72 -3.88 20.84
N SER A 540 21.57 -2.75 20.16
CA SER A 540 20.68 -1.66 20.57
C SER A 540 19.21 -2.07 20.60
N ALA A 541 18.80 -2.98 19.71
CA ALA A 541 17.46 -3.55 19.68
C ALA A 541 17.53 -5.08 19.62
N ILE A 542 16.86 -5.74 20.55
CA ILE A 542 16.83 -7.20 20.66
C ILE A 542 15.38 -7.64 20.72
N PHE A 543 14.98 -8.54 19.81
CA PHE A 543 13.65 -9.17 19.85
C PHE A 543 13.79 -10.62 20.27
N HIS A 544 13.30 -10.94 21.46
CA HIS A 544 13.24 -12.31 21.93
C HIS A 544 11.88 -12.90 21.61
N ALA A 545 11.83 -13.72 20.56
CA ALA A 545 10.59 -14.27 20.03
C ALA A 545 9.88 -15.18 21.03
N ASP A 546 10.62 -16.09 21.68
CA ASP A 546 10.05 -17.06 22.63
C ASP A 546 9.51 -16.39 23.91
N ALA A 547 10.18 -15.33 24.36
CA ALA A 547 9.76 -14.54 25.51
C ALA A 547 8.83 -13.36 25.14
N GLU A 548 8.45 -13.21 23.86
CA GLU A 548 7.58 -12.15 23.35
C GLU A 548 7.93 -10.74 23.86
N ILE A 549 9.22 -10.41 23.91
CA ILE A 549 9.72 -9.15 24.49
C ILE A 549 10.72 -8.48 23.55
N GLY A 550 10.55 -7.17 23.38
CA GLY A 550 11.55 -6.28 22.81
C GLY A 550 12.39 -5.65 23.92
N VAL A 551 13.71 -5.68 23.78
CA VAL A 551 14.67 -5.02 24.66
C VAL A 551 15.43 -3.98 23.84
N VAL A 552 15.22 -2.70 24.17
CA VAL A 552 15.84 -1.58 23.45
C VAL A 552 16.76 -0.82 24.38
N ILE A 553 18.05 -0.83 24.09
CA ILE A 553 19.10 -0.18 24.88
C ILE A 553 19.39 1.18 24.25
N THR A 554 18.62 2.19 24.65
CA THR A 554 18.64 3.51 23.99
C THR A 554 19.98 4.22 24.15
N SER A 555 20.71 3.96 25.23
CA SER A 555 22.05 4.52 25.46
C SER A 555 23.11 4.00 24.50
N ASN A 556 22.90 2.84 23.85
CA ASN A 556 23.81 2.32 22.83
C ASN A 556 23.67 3.09 21.51
N MET A 557 22.49 3.65 21.25
CA MET A 557 22.23 4.50 20.09
C MET A 557 22.65 5.95 20.35
N ASP A 558 22.40 6.45 21.56
CA ASP A 558 22.78 7.78 21.98
C ASP A 558 23.21 7.82 23.47
N PRO A 559 24.51 8.06 23.76
CA PRO A 559 25.01 8.13 25.13
C PRO A 559 24.32 9.19 26.02
N GLU A 560 23.67 10.21 25.46
CA GLU A 560 22.92 11.22 26.25
C GLU A 560 21.63 10.66 26.89
N MET A 561 21.24 9.43 26.56
CA MET A 561 20.06 8.78 27.11
C MET A 561 20.27 8.27 28.55
N ALA A 562 21.52 8.10 28.98
CA ALA A 562 21.87 7.68 30.33
C ALA A 562 23.03 8.52 30.92
N PRO A 563 23.15 8.60 32.26
CA PRO A 563 24.36 9.13 32.89
C PRO A 563 25.61 8.32 32.51
N PRO A 564 26.82 8.91 32.57
CA PRO A 564 28.06 8.17 32.36
C PRO A 564 28.16 6.93 33.26
N GLY A 565 28.61 5.81 32.68
CA GLY A 565 28.73 4.52 33.39
C GLY A 565 27.41 3.80 33.65
N HIS A 566 26.30 4.31 33.11
CA HIS A 566 24.97 3.70 33.21
C HIS A 566 24.41 3.43 31.81
N SER A 567 23.40 2.56 31.75
CA SER A 567 22.62 2.32 30.53
C SER A 567 21.13 2.60 30.75
N SER A 568 20.44 2.97 29.68
CA SER A 568 18.99 3.15 29.67
C SER A 568 18.34 2.12 28.75
N LEU A 569 17.34 1.41 29.28
CA LEU A 569 16.62 0.38 28.53
C LEU A 569 15.12 0.66 28.51
N VAL A 570 14.49 0.25 27.42
CA VAL A 570 13.05 0.16 27.25
C VAL A 570 12.72 -1.28 26.94
N LEU A 571 11.93 -1.91 27.81
CA LEU A 571 11.37 -3.23 27.61
C LEU A 571 9.95 -3.06 27.10
N ILE A 572 9.56 -3.74 26.04
CA ILE A 572 8.21 -3.66 25.48
C ILE A 572 7.63 -5.04 25.22
N ARG A 573 6.34 -5.20 25.50
CA ARG A 573 5.53 -6.34 25.07
C ARG A 573 4.23 -5.83 24.50
N LEU A 574 3.89 -6.31 23.29
CA LEU A 574 2.59 -6.05 22.69
C LEU A 574 1.50 -6.83 23.44
N LEU A 575 0.36 -6.19 23.63
CA LEU A 575 -0.80 -6.78 24.29
C LEU A 575 -2.02 -6.65 23.38
N PRO A 576 -2.91 -7.65 23.36
CA PRO A 576 -4.16 -7.53 22.64
C PRO A 576 -5.03 -6.41 23.28
N PRO A 577 -5.90 -5.72 22.51
CA PRO A 577 -6.67 -4.59 23.00
C PRO A 577 -7.53 -4.89 24.24
N GLU A 578 -8.00 -6.12 24.38
CA GLU A 578 -8.85 -6.60 25.47
C GLU A 578 -8.13 -6.57 26.83
N GLU A 579 -6.78 -6.61 26.84
CA GLU A 579 -5.98 -6.44 28.07
C GLU A 579 -6.06 -5.02 28.65
N TYR A 580 -6.67 -4.05 27.95
CA TYR A 580 -6.84 -2.71 28.51
C TYR A 580 -7.68 -2.72 29.80
N ASP A 581 -8.79 -3.46 29.83
CA ASP A 581 -9.71 -3.46 30.97
C ASP A 581 -9.21 -4.28 32.16
N SER A 582 -8.35 -5.26 31.89
CA SER A 582 -7.79 -6.14 32.92
C SER A 582 -6.82 -5.41 33.87
N PHE A 583 -6.43 -4.16 33.58
CA PHE A 583 -5.69 -3.28 34.51
C PHE A 583 -6.55 -2.55 35.53
N GLY A 584 -7.88 -2.61 35.41
CA GLY A 584 -8.79 -1.85 36.26
C GLY A 584 -8.62 -0.33 36.12
N GLU A 585 -9.15 0.41 37.09
CA GLU A 585 -9.08 1.88 37.10
C GLU A 585 -7.74 2.39 37.65
N ARG A 586 -7.18 3.42 37.02
CA ARG A 586 -5.91 4.02 37.47
C ARG A 586 -6.04 4.60 38.87
N GLY A 587 -5.03 4.33 39.70
CA GLY A 587 -4.96 4.80 41.09
C GLY A 587 -5.52 3.81 42.12
N THR A 588 -6.26 2.80 41.67
CA THR A 588 -6.72 1.70 42.53
C THR A 588 -5.56 0.80 42.98
N GLU A 589 -5.80 0.00 44.02
CA GLU A 589 -4.85 -1.03 44.47
C GLU A 589 -4.68 -2.13 43.41
N GLU A 590 -5.76 -2.53 42.75
CA GLU A 590 -5.75 -3.52 41.68
C GLU A 590 -4.83 -3.11 40.54
N TYR A 591 -4.95 -1.86 40.06
CA TYR A 591 -4.09 -1.31 39.02
C TYR A 591 -2.61 -1.32 39.43
N ARG A 592 -2.31 -0.88 40.66
CA ARG A 592 -0.94 -0.83 41.19
C ARG A 592 -0.34 -2.23 41.29
N ARG A 593 -1.07 -3.19 41.86
CA ARG A 593 -0.67 -4.59 41.98
C ARG A 593 -0.39 -5.21 40.61
N LYS A 594 -1.32 -5.10 39.65
CA LYS A 594 -1.13 -5.68 38.30
C LYS A 594 0.05 -5.04 37.57
N LYS A 595 0.20 -3.72 37.65
CA LYS A 595 1.35 -3.01 37.08
C LYS A 595 2.66 -3.51 37.67
N GLU A 596 2.74 -3.70 38.99
CA GLU A 596 3.94 -4.21 39.66
C GLU A 596 4.25 -5.68 39.30
N GLU A 597 3.24 -6.55 39.27
CA GLU A 597 3.39 -7.96 38.87
C GLU A 597 3.95 -8.08 37.46
N MET A 598 3.35 -7.35 36.52
CA MET A 598 3.79 -7.37 35.13
C MET A 598 5.16 -6.70 34.94
N THR A 599 5.51 -5.69 35.75
CA THR A 599 6.86 -5.11 35.74
C THR A 599 7.91 -6.14 36.13
N LYS A 600 7.65 -6.94 37.17
CA LYS A 600 8.56 -8.02 37.60
C LYS A 600 8.68 -9.11 36.53
N GLU A 601 7.57 -9.48 35.90
CA GLU A 601 7.56 -10.45 34.79
C GLU A 601 8.43 -9.95 33.62
N MET A 602 8.28 -8.70 33.20
CA MET A 602 9.06 -8.10 32.11
C MET A 602 10.56 -8.06 32.42
N ILE A 603 10.94 -7.72 33.66
CA ILE A 603 12.34 -7.75 34.09
C ILE A 603 12.89 -9.18 34.07
N SER A 604 12.13 -10.16 34.56
CA SER A 604 12.53 -11.58 34.53
C SER A 604 12.75 -12.08 33.11
N ARG A 605 11.89 -11.71 32.15
CA ARG A 605 12.07 -12.06 30.73
C ARG A 605 13.31 -11.38 30.14
N ALA A 606 13.56 -10.13 30.52
CA ALA A 606 14.75 -9.41 30.06
C ALA A 606 16.06 -9.99 30.62
N GLU A 607 16.03 -10.68 31.78
CA GLU A 607 17.19 -11.40 32.31
C GLU A 607 17.63 -12.60 31.46
N GLU A 608 16.72 -13.17 30.67
CA GLU A 608 17.08 -14.21 29.69
C GLU A 608 17.97 -13.65 28.57
N VAL A 609 17.88 -12.34 28.32
CA VAL A 609 18.69 -11.61 27.35
C VAL A 609 19.95 -11.02 28.00
N ILE A 610 19.79 -10.40 29.17
CA ILE A 610 20.86 -9.74 29.93
C ILE A 610 20.94 -10.39 31.33
N PRO A 611 21.75 -11.45 31.51
CA PRO A 611 21.85 -12.14 32.78
C PRO A 611 22.28 -11.22 33.93
N GLY A 612 21.58 -11.28 35.06
CA GLY A 612 21.84 -10.46 36.25
C GLY A 612 21.33 -9.02 36.15
N LEU A 613 20.48 -8.70 35.16
CA LEU A 613 19.93 -7.35 34.97
C LEU A 613 19.29 -6.78 36.24
N SER A 614 18.54 -7.60 37.00
CA SER A 614 17.78 -7.12 38.16
C SER A 614 18.66 -6.57 39.29
N ASP A 615 19.88 -7.09 39.46
CA ASP A 615 20.83 -6.65 40.48
C ASP A 615 21.37 -5.23 40.22
N HIS A 616 21.23 -4.75 38.98
CA HIS A 616 21.80 -3.49 38.50
C HIS A 616 20.76 -2.37 38.28
N ILE A 617 19.48 -2.62 38.59
CA ILE A 617 18.41 -1.64 38.38
C ILE A 617 18.48 -0.53 39.44
N VAL A 618 18.82 0.69 39.01
CA VAL A 618 18.81 1.89 39.85
C VAL A 618 17.55 2.75 39.66
N TRP A 619 16.80 2.52 38.58
CA TRP A 619 15.51 3.16 38.33
C TRP A 619 14.57 2.25 37.56
N VAL A 620 13.30 2.21 37.96
CA VAL A 620 12.23 1.51 37.24
C VAL A 620 11.00 2.41 37.14
N GLU A 621 10.40 2.47 35.95
CA GLU A 621 9.10 3.06 35.69
C GLU A 621 8.36 2.20 34.67
N ALA A 622 7.04 2.14 34.69
CA ALA A 622 6.29 1.37 33.70
C ALA A 622 5.09 2.13 33.14
N ALA A 623 4.74 1.85 31.89
CA ALA A 623 3.55 2.34 31.20
C ALA A 623 2.61 1.17 30.87
N THR A 624 1.34 1.36 31.18
CA THR A 624 0.24 0.44 30.91
C THR A 624 -0.62 0.95 29.73
N PRO A 625 -1.54 0.15 29.19
CA PRO A 625 -2.54 0.62 28.22
C PRO A 625 -3.28 1.88 28.70
N LYS A 626 -3.72 1.89 29.96
CA LYS A 626 -4.33 3.06 30.63
C LYS A 626 -3.39 4.28 30.72
N THR A 627 -2.07 4.07 30.73
CA THR A 627 -1.07 5.14 30.72
C THR A 627 -0.98 5.76 29.33
N PHE A 628 -0.91 4.94 28.28
CA PHE A 628 -0.89 5.42 26.91
C PHE A 628 -2.13 6.25 26.58
N GLU A 629 -3.32 5.74 26.85
CA GLU A 629 -4.58 6.48 26.63
C GLU A 629 -4.60 7.83 27.37
N ARG A 630 -4.12 7.89 28.62
CA ARG A 630 -4.09 9.14 29.38
C ARG A 630 -3.29 10.24 28.66
N PHE A 631 -2.17 9.88 28.05
CA PHE A 631 -1.25 10.85 27.45
C PHE A 631 -1.56 11.15 25.99
N THR A 632 -2.06 10.18 25.23
CA THR A 632 -2.28 10.33 23.78
C THR A 632 -3.76 10.46 23.41
N LEU A 633 -4.68 10.12 24.33
CA LEU A 633 -6.09 9.90 24.07
C LEU A 633 -6.36 8.82 23.01
N ASN A 634 -5.39 7.96 22.67
CA ASN A 634 -5.67 6.81 21.82
C ASN A 634 -6.56 5.81 22.58
N PRO A 635 -7.74 5.46 22.05
CA PRO A 635 -8.66 4.53 22.70
C PRO A 635 -7.97 3.22 23.06
N ASN A 636 -8.23 2.72 24.27
CA ASN A 636 -7.62 1.52 24.83
C ASN A 636 -6.07 1.56 24.91
N GLY A 637 -5.45 2.73 24.73
CA GLY A 637 -4.00 2.86 24.66
C GLY A 637 -3.40 2.21 23.42
N ALA A 638 -4.15 2.16 22.31
CA ALA A 638 -3.66 1.63 21.03
C ALA A 638 -2.41 2.39 20.55
N ILE A 639 -1.38 1.64 20.15
CA ILE A 639 -0.06 2.22 19.79
C ILE A 639 0.18 2.32 18.27
N TYR A 640 -0.69 1.71 17.45
CA TYR A 640 -0.67 1.80 15.98
C TYR A 640 -1.97 2.39 15.41
N GLY A 641 -2.72 3.14 16.22
CA GLY A 641 -4.02 3.71 15.88
C GLY A 641 -5.08 2.62 15.73
N LEU A 642 -5.34 2.19 14.49
CA LEU A 642 -6.35 1.18 14.16
C LEU A 642 -5.73 -0.19 13.87
N ASP A 643 -6.54 -1.24 13.96
CA ASP A 643 -6.21 -2.61 13.53
C ASP A 643 -5.64 -2.61 12.09
N GLN A 644 -4.61 -3.42 11.86
CA GLN A 644 -3.90 -3.56 10.57
C GLN A 644 -4.09 -4.95 9.95
N SER A 645 -4.96 -5.77 10.53
CA SER A 645 -5.31 -7.10 10.03
C SER A 645 -6.07 -7.04 8.70
N ILE A 646 -5.98 -8.10 7.90
CA ILE A 646 -6.62 -8.22 6.58
C ILE A 646 -8.16 -8.14 6.64
N ASP A 647 -8.76 -8.49 7.76
CA ASP A 647 -10.19 -8.40 8.03
C ASP A 647 -10.60 -7.09 8.74
N ALA A 648 -9.65 -6.18 8.98
CA ALA A 648 -9.93 -4.89 9.58
C ALA A 648 -10.80 -4.04 8.64
N PRO A 649 -11.75 -3.26 9.18
CA PRO A 649 -12.49 -2.31 8.36
C PRO A 649 -11.55 -1.30 7.69
N GLU A 650 -11.93 -0.83 6.50
CA GLU A 650 -11.13 0.11 5.72
C GLU A 650 -10.86 1.39 6.53
N ARG A 651 -9.64 1.92 6.45
CA ARG A 651 -9.28 3.17 7.13
C ARG A 651 -10.00 4.35 6.47
N PRO A 652 -10.34 5.38 7.25
CA PRO A 652 -10.94 6.58 6.69
C PRO A 652 -9.97 7.27 5.74
N TYR A 653 -10.55 7.86 4.70
CA TYR A 653 -9.84 8.72 3.77
C TYR A 653 -9.36 10.01 4.48
N PHE A 654 -8.31 10.65 3.97
CA PHE A 654 -7.73 11.85 4.60
C PHE A 654 -8.64 13.10 4.56
N LYS A 655 -9.70 13.07 3.74
CA LYS A 655 -10.81 14.04 3.80
C LYS A 655 -12.01 13.43 4.49
N THR A 656 -12.81 14.27 5.14
CA THR A 656 -14.10 13.88 5.71
C THR A 656 -15.27 14.42 4.87
N PRO A 657 -16.52 14.01 5.17
CA PRO A 657 -17.72 14.64 4.61
C PRO A 657 -17.91 16.12 4.97
N ILE A 658 -17.20 16.63 5.98
CA ILE A 658 -17.23 18.04 6.37
C ILE A 658 -16.19 18.80 5.57
N GLU A 659 -16.62 19.81 4.80
CA GLU A 659 -15.70 20.63 4.02
C GLU A 659 -14.67 21.34 4.90
N GLY A 660 -13.39 21.25 4.53
CA GLY A 660 -12.30 21.87 5.29
C GLY A 660 -11.77 21.04 6.46
N LEU A 661 -12.38 19.88 6.76
CA LEU A 661 -11.88 18.95 7.77
C LEU A 661 -11.07 17.81 7.13
N TYR A 662 -9.78 17.78 7.47
CA TYR A 662 -8.83 16.73 7.10
C TYR A 662 -8.50 15.85 8.29
N LEU A 663 -8.12 14.60 8.00
CA LEU A 663 -7.56 13.66 8.96
C LEU A 663 -6.08 13.45 8.64
N ALA A 664 -5.26 13.29 9.69
CA ALA A 664 -3.87 12.85 9.59
C ALA A 664 -3.53 11.97 10.80
N GLY A 665 -2.50 11.14 10.68
CA GLY A 665 -2.00 10.33 11.80
C GLY A 665 -2.19 8.83 11.61
N ASP A 666 -2.02 8.10 12.71
CA ASP A 666 -1.96 6.63 12.76
C ASP A 666 -3.31 5.93 12.56
N SER A 667 -4.41 6.66 12.72
CA SER A 667 -5.78 6.19 12.51
C SER A 667 -6.35 6.59 11.14
N THR A 668 -5.51 7.10 10.25
CA THR A 668 -5.83 7.47 8.86
C THR A 668 -4.92 6.69 7.90
N PHE A 669 -5.25 6.62 6.61
CA PHE A 669 -4.32 6.11 5.61
C PHE A 669 -2.95 6.82 5.71
N PRO A 670 -1.82 6.09 5.60
CA PRO A 670 -1.70 4.65 5.31
C PRO A 670 -1.77 3.72 6.54
N GLY A 671 -1.47 4.20 7.75
CA GLY A 671 -1.48 3.34 8.94
C GLY A 671 -0.61 3.84 10.08
N GLY A 672 -0.31 2.94 11.01
CA GLY A 672 0.53 3.21 12.18
C GLY A 672 2.03 3.18 11.87
N GLY A 673 2.82 3.81 12.74
CA GLY A 673 4.28 3.92 12.60
C GLY A 673 4.73 5.28 12.04
N ILE A 674 5.95 5.70 12.38
CA ILE A 674 6.43 7.07 12.09
C ILE A 674 6.42 7.39 10.60
N GLU A 675 6.91 6.48 9.75
CA GLU A 675 6.91 6.68 8.30
C GLU A 675 5.50 6.82 7.75
N ALA A 676 4.58 5.92 8.13
CA ALA A 676 3.19 5.94 7.71
C ALA A 676 2.49 7.24 8.12
N VAL A 677 2.71 7.68 9.36
CA VAL A 677 2.15 8.92 9.91
C VAL A 677 2.73 10.16 9.20
N VAL A 678 4.01 10.16 8.83
CA VAL A 678 4.60 11.21 7.98
C VAL A 678 3.93 11.24 6.60
N ILE A 679 3.73 10.08 5.95
CA ILE A 679 3.01 9.97 4.68
C ILE A 679 1.61 10.60 4.81
N SER A 680 0.87 10.27 5.86
CA SER A 680 -0.46 10.83 6.14
C SER A 680 -0.43 12.37 6.19
N GLY A 681 0.55 12.94 6.89
CA GLY A 681 0.75 14.40 6.97
C GLY A 681 1.14 15.04 5.63
N ILE A 682 2.01 14.39 4.84
CA ILE A 682 2.41 14.85 3.50
C ILE A 682 1.19 14.90 2.57
N ILE A 683 0.35 13.86 2.57
CA ILE A 683 -0.87 13.78 1.75
C ILE A 683 -1.81 14.93 2.10
N ALA A 684 -2.10 15.14 3.39
CA ALA A 684 -2.97 16.22 3.84
C ALA A 684 -2.42 17.60 3.41
N ALA A 685 -1.13 17.86 3.65
CA ALA A 685 -0.50 19.12 3.26
C ALA A 685 -0.52 19.35 1.75
N ASN A 686 -0.25 18.32 0.95
CA ASN A 686 -0.26 18.42 -0.51
C ASN A 686 -1.65 18.67 -1.06
N ASP A 687 -2.70 18.00 -0.57
CA ASP A 687 -4.04 18.31 -1.04
C ASP A 687 -4.48 19.72 -0.62
N ILE A 688 -4.14 20.14 0.61
CA ILE A 688 -4.42 21.50 1.12
C ILE A 688 -3.76 22.59 0.26
N SER A 689 -2.49 22.41 -0.09
CA SER A 689 -1.70 23.43 -0.82
C SER A 689 -1.67 23.25 -2.33
N GLY A 690 -2.27 22.18 -2.83
CA GLY A 690 -2.08 21.70 -4.20
C GLY A 690 -0.87 20.77 -4.31
N TRP A 691 -1.06 19.69 -5.09
CA TRP A 691 -0.05 18.67 -5.33
C TRP A 691 1.13 19.28 -6.11
N PRO A 692 2.37 19.16 -5.62
CA PRO A 692 3.54 19.67 -6.32
C PRO A 692 3.64 18.97 -7.68
N LYS A 693 3.56 19.73 -8.77
CA LYS A 693 4.00 19.25 -10.08
C LYS A 693 5.50 19.49 -10.15
N ARG A 694 6.31 18.56 -9.63
CA ARG A 694 7.74 18.57 -9.96
C ARG A 694 7.85 18.18 -11.44
N SER A 695 8.21 19.17 -12.26
CA SER A 695 8.36 19.09 -13.71
C SER A 695 9.57 18.27 -14.12
#